data_AF-A0A7J7WZQ5-F1
#
_entry.id   AF-A0A7J7WZQ5-F1
#
_cell.length_a   1.000
_cell.length_b   1.000
_cell.length_c   1.000
_cell.angle_alpha   90.00
_cell.angle_beta   90.00
_cell.angle_gamma   90.00
#
_symmetry.space_group_name_H-M   'P 1'
#
loop_
_entity.id
_entity.type
_entity.pdbx_description
1 polymer ?
#
loop_
_entity_poly.entity_id
_entity_poly.type
_entity_poly.pdbx_seq_one_letter_code
_entity_poly.pdbx_strand_id
1 'polypeptide(L)'
;MAAHLKKRVYEEFTKVVQQQEEVTTKKLRLTKPSKSAALHIDLCKATSPADALQYLLQFARKPVEAESVEGVVRILLEHYYKENDPSVRLKIASLLGLLSKTAGFSPDCIMDDAINILQNEKSHQVLAQLLDTLLAIGTKLSENQAIQMRIVDVACKHLTDTSHGVRNKCLQLLGNLGSLEKSVTKDAEGVAVRDVQKIIGDYFSDQDPRVRTAAIKAMLQLHERGLKLHQTIYNQACKLLSDDYEQVRSAAVQLIWVVSQLYPESIVPIPSSNEEIRLVDDAFGKICHMVSDGSWVVRVQAAKLLGSMEQVSSHFLEQTLDKKLMSDLRRKRTAHERAKDPSHQFLQQSLERVYSLQHLDPQGTQELLEFTIRDLQRLGELQSELAGVADFSAAYLRCQLLLIKALQEKLWNVAAPLYLKQSDLASAAAKQIMEETYKMEFMYSGVENKQVVIIHHMRLQAKALQLIVTARTTRGIQKFHQDMSRVDLLFGMCEKFLQEVDFFQRCFIADLPHLQDSFVDKLLDLMPRLITSKPAEVVKILQTMLRQSTFLHLPLPEQIHKASATIIEPAGESDNPLRFTSGLVVALDVDATLEHVQDPQSTVKVQVLYPDGQAQMIHPKPADFRNPGPGRHRLITQVYLSHTAWTEPCQVEVRLLLAYNSNSRIPKSPWMEGGEISTQAETGIEGTIPFSKSVKVYIMPKPTRR
;
A
#
# COMPACT_ATOMS: atom_id res chain seq x y z
N MET A 1 13.70 71.62 45.74
CA MET A 1 13.02 70.82 44.71
C MET A 1 13.75 69.53 44.29
N ALA A 2 15.05 69.34 44.54
CA ALA A 2 15.77 68.11 44.14
C ALA A 2 15.59 66.89 45.08
N ALA A 3 15.10 67.06 46.33
CA ALA A 3 14.92 65.95 47.28
C ALA A 3 13.55 65.25 47.19
N HIS A 4 12.49 65.96 46.78
CA HIS A 4 11.17 65.35 46.55
C HIS A 4 11.09 64.57 45.24
N LEU A 5 11.95 64.89 44.26
CA LEU A 5 12.10 64.11 43.03
C LEU A 5 12.80 62.76 43.28
N LYS A 6 13.75 62.68 44.24
CA LYS A 6 14.46 61.42 44.53
C LYS A 6 13.61 60.36 45.24
N LYS A 7 12.60 60.75 46.04
CA LYS A 7 11.72 59.78 46.73
C LYS A 7 10.66 59.19 45.79
N ARG A 8 10.16 59.97 44.82
CA ARG A 8 9.24 59.48 43.79
C ARG A 8 9.95 58.59 42.76
N VAL A 9 11.23 58.88 42.46
CA VAL A 9 12.07 58.05 41.58
C VAL A 9 12.43 56.70 42.21
N TYR A 10 12.57 56.58 43.54
CA TYR A 10 12.88 55.29 44.19
C TYR A 10 11.66 54.35 44.33
N GLU A 11 10.45 54.89 44.45
CA GLU A 11 9.21 54.09 44.47
C GLU A 11 8.78 53.65 43.06
N GLU A 12 9.07 54.42 42.00
CA GLU A 12 8.82 54.01 40.61
C GLU A 12 9.87 53.01 40.07
N PHE A 13 11.12 53.04 40.55
CA PHE A 13 12.17 52.10 40.11
C PHE A 13 12.13 50.71 40.78
N THR A 14 11.37 50.52 41.86
CA THR A 14 11.30 49.22 42.56
C THR A 14 10.16 48.32 42.07
N LYS A 15 9.28 48.79 41.18
CA LYS A 15 8.18 47.98 40.61
C LYS A 15 8.44 47.41 39.20
N VAL A 16 9.63 47.62 38.61
CA VAL A 16 9.88 47.27 37.18
C VAL A 16 11.05 46.29 36.95
N VAL A 17 11.62 45.67 37.99
CA VAL A 17 12.58 44.55 37.79
C VAL A 17 12.23 43.38 38.70
N GLN A 18 11.21 42.62 38.31
CA GLN A 18 11.19 41.17 38.51
C GLN A 18 11.38 40.54 37.14
N GLN A 19 12.31 39.58 37.09
CA GLN A 19 12.76 38.87 35.90
C GLN A 19 11.60 38.44 35.00
N GLN A 20 11.69 38.79 33.72
CA GLN A 20 10.97 38.09 32.66
C GLN A 20 11.49 36.64 32.64
N GLU A 21 10.81 35.74 33.35
CA GLU A 21 10.70 34.36 32.89
C GLU A 21 10.04 34.40 31.51
N GLU A 22 10.56 33.58 30.59
CA GLU A 22 10.01 33.39 29.26
C GLU A 22 8.50 33.18 29.33
N VAL A 23 7.75 34.22 28.96
CA VAL A 23 6.37 34.04 28.54
C VAL A 23 6.47 33.30 27.21
N THR A 24 6.56 31.97 27.27
CA THR A 24 6.09 31.11 26.20
C THR A 24 4.74 31.68 25.81
N THR A 25 4.63 32.25 24.60
CA THR A 25 3.34 32.58 24.03
C THR A 25 2.54 31.31 24.15
N LYS A 26 1.58 31.31 25.08
CA LYS A 26 0.62 30.23 25.24
C LYS A 26 -0.06 30.19 23.88
N LYS A 27 0.42 29.30 22.99
CA LYS A 27 -0.42 28.73 21.96
C LYS A 27 -1.65 28.33 22.74
N LEU A 28 -2.76 29.02 22.52
CA LEU A 28 -4.07 28.47 22.77
C LEU A 28 -4.11 27.19 21.94
N ARG A 29 -3.56 26.10 22.50
CA ARG A 29 -4.06 24.78 22.21
C ARG A 29 -5.49 24.90 22.67
N LEU A 30 -6.39 25.10 21.72
CA LEU A 30 -7.70 24.50 21.82
C LEU A 30 -7.44 22.98 21.99
N THR A 31 -7.12 22.56 23.21
CA THR A 31 -7.51 21.25 23.67
C THR A 31 -9.03 21.35 23.67
N LYS A 32 -9.65 20.86 22.60
CA LYS A 32 -11.05 20.44 22.69
C LYS A 32 -11.16 19.68 24.01
N PRO A 33 -12.15 19.98 24.87
CA PRO A 33 -12.39 19.10 26.00
C PRO A 33 -12.57 17.71 25.40
N SER A 34 -11.68 16.76 25.74
CA SER A 34 -11.93 15.37 25.39
C SER A 34 -13.27 15.06 26.02
N LYS A 35 -14.26 14.74 25.19
CA LYS A 35 -15.54 14.23 25.69
C LYS A 35 -15.17 12.88 26.27
N SER A 36 -14.90 12.85 27.57
CA SER A 36 -14.48 11.66 28.30
C SER A 36 -15.29 10.46 27.81
N ALA A 37 -14.64 9.41 27.33
CA ALA A 37 -15.33 8.22 26.85
C ALA A 37 -16.25 7.60 27.94
N ALA A 38 -15.99 7.92 29.22
CA ALA A 38 -16.85 7.60 30.36
C ALA A 38 -18.25 8.24 30.29
N LEU A 39 -18.41 9.40 29.65
CA LEU A 39 -19.72 10.05 29.43
C LEU A 39 -20.61 9.27 28.44
N HIS A 40 -20.09 8.24 27.78
CA HIS A 40 -20.80 7.48 26.76
C HIS A 40 -21.19 6.06 27.19
N ILE A 41 -20.85 5.62 28.42
CA ILE A 41 -21.25 4.33 29.00
C ILE A 41 -22.27 4.61 30.10
N ASP A 42 -23.53 4.75 29.71
CA ASP A 42 -24.62 5.08 30.64
C ASP A 42 -25.28 3.81 31.19
N LEU A 43 -24.46 2.90 31.74
CA LEU A 43 -24.92 1.60 32.27
C LEU A 43 -25.88 1.77 33.46
N CYS A 44 -25.85 2.92 34.14
CA CYS A 44 -26.79 3.26 35.21
C CYS A 44 -28.24 3.41 34.72
N LYS A 45 -28.47 3.60 33.42
CA LYS A 45 -29.81 3.69 32.82
C LYS A 45 -30.34 2.35 32.32
N ALA A 46 -29.55 1.29 32.37
CA ALA A 46 -29.98 -0.02 31.93
C ALA A 46 -31.02 -0.59 32.92
N THR A 47 -32.24 -0.82 32.43
CA THR A 47 -33.34 -1.43 33.21
C THR A 47 -33.40 -2.94 33.06
N SER A 48 -32.75 -3.49 32.05
CA SER A 48 -32.66 -4.93 31.79
C SER A 48 -31.26 -5.33 31.30
N PRO A 49 -30.87 -6.62 31.41
CA PRO A 49 -29.63 -7.13 30.86
C PRO A 49 -29.52 -6.93 29.34
N ALA A 50 -30.64 -6.98 28.61
CA ALA A 50 -30.67 -6.71 27.17
C ALA A 50 -30.30 -5.24 26.86
N ASP A 51 -30.82 -4.30 27.65
CA ASP A 51 -30.49 -2.88 27.53
C ASP A 51 -29.01 -2.64 27.84
N ALA A 52 -28.50 -3.24 28.93
CA ALA A 52 -27.09 -3.17 29.31
C ALA A 52 -26.20 -3.67 28.16
N LEU A 53 -26.53 -4.83 27.58
CA LEU A 53 -25.78 -5.40 26.47
C LEU A 53 -25.78 -4.49 25.24
N GLN A 54 -26.91 -3.85 24.91
CA GLN A 54 -27.01 -2.92 23.79
C GLN A 54 -26.11 -1.69 23.99
N TYR A 55 -26.08 -1.12 25.19
CA TYR A 55 -25.16 -0.01 25.52
C TYR A 55 -23.69 -0.44 25.37
N LEU A 56 -23.33 -1.62 25.88
CA LEU A 56 -21.96 -2.16 25.76
C LEU A 56 -21.56 -2.42 24.29
N LEU A 57 -22.48 -2.92 23.46
CA LEU A 57 -22.24 -3.14 22.03
C LEU A 57 -22.07 -1.83 21.25
N GLN A 58 -22.86 -0.81 21.58
CA GLN A 58 -22.73 0.51 20.98
C GLN A 58 -21.41 1.17 21.38
N PHE A 59 -21.01 1.02 22.65
CA PHE A 59 -19.73 1.50 23.14
C PHE A 59 -18.54 0.84 22.43
N ALA A 60 -18.57 -0.48 22.21
CA ALA A 60 -17.49 -1.23 21.58
C ALA A 60 -17.07 -0.72 20.18
N ARG A 61 -17.91 0.06 19.50
CA ARG A 61 -17.66 0.64 18.17
C ARG A 61 -17.01 2.02 18.21
N LYS A 62 -16.87 2.63 19.38
CA LYS A 62 -16.33 3.98 19.55
C LYS A 62 -14.84 3.91 19.92
N PRO A 63 -13.98 4.75 19.31
CA PRO A 63 -12.60 4.86 19.75
C PRO A 63 -12.53 5.47 21.15
N VAL A 64 -11.59 4.98 21.97
CA VAL A 64 -11.36 5.44 23.34
C VAL A 64 -9.94 6.02 23.41
N GLU A 65 -9.83 7.23 23.94
CA GLU A 65 -8.54 7.88 24.20
C GLU A 65 -7.88 7.28 25.45
N ALA A 66 -6.55 7.16 25.45
CA ALA A 66 -5.79 6.52 26.53
C ALA A 66 -6.09 7.09 27.92
N GLU A 67 -6.22 8.42 28.03
CA GLU A 67 -6.51 9.13 29.28
C GLU A 67 -7.89 8.79 29.88
N SER A 68 -8.83 8.31 29.06
CA SER A 68 -10.18 7.95 29.51
C SER A 68 -10.34 6.47 29.88
N VAL A 69 -9.35 5.62 29.58
CA VAL A 69 -9.48 4.16 29.71
C VAL A 69 -9.70 3.74 31.16
N GLU A 70 -8.92 4.27 32.11
CA GLU A 70 -9.00 3.90 33.52
C GLU A 70 -10.39 4.21 34.13
N GLY A 71 -10.94 5.39 33.81
CA GLY A 71 -12.28 5.77 34.24
C GLY A 71 -13.37 4.86 33.66
N VAL A 72 -13.22 4.45 32.40
CA VAL A 72 -14.12 3.50 31.75
C VAL A 72 -14.03 2.10 32.38
N VAL A 73 -12.81 1.61 32.64
CA VAL A 73 -12.58 0.31 33.28
C VAL A 73 -13.28 0.25 34.63
N ARG A 74 -13.16 1.29 35.46
CA ARG A 74 -13.83 1.35 36.76
C ARG A 74 -15.35 1.23 36.65
N ILE A 75 -15.98 1.95 35.71
CA ILE A 75 -17.44 1.89 35.47
C ILE A 75 -17.86 0.47 35.05
N LEU A 76 -17.08 -0.16 34.16
CA LEU A 76 -17.34 -1.52 33.70
C LEU A 76 -17.24 -2.54 34.83
N LEU A 77 -16.23 -2.44 35.69
CA LEU A 77 -16.03 -3.32 36.84
C LEU A 77 -17.13 -3.15 37.90
N GLU A 78 -17.52 -1.91 38.22
CA GLU A 78 -18.62 -1.63 39.15
C GLU A 78 -19.94 -2.26 38.70
N HIS A 79 -20.21 -2.25 37.38
CA HIS A 79 -21.39 -2.90 36.82
C HIS A 79 -21.23 -4.43 36.80
N TYR A 80 -20.04 -4.95 36.50
CA TYR A 80 -19.76 -6.38 36.49
C TYR A 80 -20.14 -7.06 37.81
N TYR A 81 -19.74 -6.48 38.96
CA TYR A 81 -20.00 -7.06 40.28
C TYR A 81 -21.49 -7.04 40.68
N LYS A 82 -22.30 -6.20 40.05
CA LYS A 82 -23.75 -6.11 40.31
C LYS A 82 -24.59 -6.95 39.35
N GLU A 83 -24.00 -7.36 38.23
CA GLU A 83 -24.70 -8.02 37.15
C GLU A 83 -24.76 -9.54 37.37
N ASN A 84 -25.95 -10.12 37.17
CA ASN A 84 -26.18 -11.56 37.28
C ASN A 84 -26.14 -12.24 35.91
N ASP A 85 -26.50 -11.54 34.83
CA ASP A 85 -26.55 -12.10 33.49
C ASP A 85 -25.13 -12.43 32.95
N PRO A 86 -24.84 -13.70 32.61
CA PRO A 86 -23.53 -14.09 32.10
C PRO A 86 -23.16 -13.42 30.76
N SER A 87 -24.13 -13.07 29.91
CA SER A 87 -23.87 -12.47 28.59
C SER A 87 -23.38 -11.04 28.72
N VAL A 88 -23.96 -10.27 29.64
CA VAL A 88 -23.50 -8.91 29.98
C VAL A 88 -22.10 -8.97 30.60
N ARG A 89 -21.88 -9.85 31.59
CA ARG A 89 -20.56 -10.05 32.21
C ARG A 89 -19.49 -10.47 31.20
N LEU A 90 -19.82 -11.38 30.28
CA LEU A 90 -18.94 -11.77 29.18
C LEU A 90 -18.58 -10.56 28.32
N LYS A 91 -19.56 -9.72 27.95
CA LYS A 91 -19.30 -8.55 27.12
C LYS A 91 -18.42 -7.53 27.84
N ILE A 92 -18.62 -7.33 29.13
CA ILE A 92 -17.75 -6.49 29.97
C ILE A 92 -16.32 -7.04 29.97
N ALA A 93 -16.13 -8.34 30.24
CA ALA A 93 -14.82 -8.98 30.21
C ALA A 93 -14.11 -8.80 28.85
N SER A 94 -14.85 -8.94 27.74
CA SER A 94 -14.35 -8.68 26.38
C SER A 94 -13.92 -7.22 26.17
N LEU A 95 -14.69 -6.26 26.71
CA LEU A 95 -14.35 -4.84 26.62
C LEU A 95 -13.10 -4.49 27.43
N LEU A 96 -12.88 -5.10 28.60
CA LEU A 96 -11.63 -4.94 29.35
C LEU A 96 -10.42 -5.38 28.51
N GLY A 97 -10.55 -6.50 27.80
CA GLY A 97 -9.54 -6.96 26.84
C GLY A 97 -9.32 -6.01 25.67
N LEU A 98 -10.39 -5.42 25.12
CA LEU A 98 -10.28 -4.42 24.05
C LEU A 98 -9.59 -3.13 24.54
N LEU A 99 -9.95 -2.64 25.72
CA LEU A 99 -9.40 -1.43 26.32
C LEU A 99 -7.92 -1.58 26.67
N SER A 100 -7.49 -2.78 27.07
CA SER A 100 -6.07 -3.10 27.26
C SER A 100 -5.25 -2.87 25.97
N LYS A 101 -5.88 -2.97 24.80
CA LYS A 101 -5.22 -2.77 23.49
C LYS A 101 -5.06 -1.31 23.08
N THR A 102 -5.64 -0.35 23.81
CA THR A 102 -5.52 1.09 23.53
C THR A 102 -4.06 1.55 23.49
N ALA A 103 -3.67 2.33 22.48
CA ALA A 103 -2.31 2.83 22.33
C ALA A 103 -2.01 3.90 23.41
N GLY A 104 -0.86 3.77 24.09
CA GLY A 104 -0.46 4.71 25.16
C GLY A 104 -1.06 4.43 26.55
N PHE A 105 -1.80 3.33 26.73
CA PHE A 105 -2.34 2.90 28.03
C PHE A 105 -1.60 1.67 28.56
N SER A 106 -1.18 1.67 29.84
CA SER A 106 -0.61 0.48 30.50
C SER A 106 -1.71 -0.41 31.05
N PRO A 107 -1.82 -1.69 30.64
CA PRO A 107 -2.89 -2.57 31.07
C PRO A 107 -2.67 -3.24 32.44
N ASP A 108 -1.59 -2.92 33.17
CA ASP A 108 -1.26 -3.51 34.48
C ASP A 108 -2.43 -3.42 35.48
N CYS A 109 -3.10 -2.27 35.52
CA CYS A 109 -4.21 -2.02 36.45
C CYS A 109 -5.45 -2.90 36.19
N ILE A 110 -5.65 -3.40 34.96
CA ILE A 110 -6.78 -4.27 34.62
C ILE A 110 -6.50 -5.71 35.06
N MET A 111 -5.23 -6.10 35.16
CA MET A 111 -4.84 -7.50 35.37
C MET A 111 -5.32 -8.05 36.72
N ASP A 112 -5.07 -7.33 37.81
CA ASP A 112 -5.43 -7.79 39.15
C ASP A 112 -6.96 -7.95 39.29
N ASP A 113 -7.73 -7.01 38.74
CA ASP A 113 -9.19 -7.10 38.70
C ASP A 113 -9.66 -8.30 37.87
N ALA A 114 -9.06 -8.53 36.69
CA ALA A 114 -9.39 -9.68 35.85
C ALA A 114 -9.10 -11.02 36.55
N ILE A 115 -7.97 -11.13 37.27
CA ILE A 115 -7.62 -12.33 38.04
C ILE A 115 -8.61 -12.54 39.21
N ASN A 116 -8.97 -11.46 39.92
CA ASN A 116 -9.91 -11.52 41.05
C ASN A 116 -11.32 -11.93 40.59
N ILE A 117 -11.78 -11.40 39.46
CA ILE A 117 -13.06 -11.77 38.85
C ILE A 117 -13.05 -13.26 38.47
N LEU A 118 -11.97 -13.71 37.85
CA LEU A 118 -11.83 -15.08 37.36
C LEU A 118 -11.94 -16.11 38.50
N GLN A 119 -11.42 -15.81 39.69
CA GLN A 119 -11.52 -16.70 40.87
C GLN A 119 -12.95 -16.93 41.37
N ASN A 120 -13.84 -15.96 41.14
CA ASN A 120 -15.22 -15.98 41.66
C ASN A 120 -16.27 -16.31 40.58
N GLU A 121 -15.85 -16.41 39.32
CA GLU A 121 -16.74 -16.62 38.19
C GLU A 121 -17.18 -18.09 38.06
N LYS A 122 -18.47 -18.31 37.79
CA LYS A 122 -19.07 -19.64 37.65
C LYS A 122 -19.36 -20.02 36.20
N SER A 123 -19.55 -19.04 35.32
CA SER A 123 -19.86 -19.29 33.92
C SER A 123 -18.59 -19.63 33.13
N HIS A 124 -18.53 -20.83 32.55
CA HIS A 124 -17.40 -21.24 31.70
C HIS A 124 -17.17 -20.32 30.49
N GLN A 125 -18.23 -19.72 29.93
CA GLN A 125 -18.08 -18.77 28.82
C GLN A 125 -17.41 -17.47 29.27
N VAL A 126 -17.76 -16.99 30.47
CA VAL A 126 -17.15 -15.79 31.05
C VAL A 126 -15.71 -16.07 31.47
N LEU A 127 -15.43 -17.24 32.09
CA LEU A 127 -14.07 -17.70 32.39
C LEU A 127 -13.18 -17.73 31.14
N ALA A 128 -13.66 -18.33 30.04
CA ALA A 128 -12.92 -18.37 28.79
C ALA A 128 -12.64 -16.96 28.23
N GLN A 129 -13.59 -16.03 28.34
CA GLN A 129 -13.39 -14.64 27.92
C GLN A 129 -12.43 -13.87 28.83
N LEU A 130 -12.45 -14.12 30.14
CA LEU A 130 -11.50 -13.52 31.09
C LEU A 130 -10.06 -14.01 30.84
N LEU A 131 -9.89 -15.30 30.54
CA LEU A 131 -8.60 -15.85 30.11
C LEU A 131 -8.11 -15.22 28.80
N ASP A 132 -9.01 -14.97 27.84
CA ASP A 132 -8.69 -14.24 26.60
C ASP A 132 -8.29 -12.78 26.87
N THR A 133 -8.94 -12.14 27.84
CA THR A 133 -8.58 -10.79 28.31
C THR A 133 -7.20 -10.78 28.96
N LEU A 134 -6.89 -11.75 29.83
CA LEU A 134 -5.54 -11.91 30.40
C LEU A 134 -4.48 -12.18 29.32
N LEU A 135 -4.82 -12.90 28.25
CA LEU A 135 -3.92 -13.12 27.12
C LEU A 135 -3.61 -11.80 26.39
N ALA A 136 -4.63 -10.98 26.13
CA ALA A 136 -4.46 -9.66 25.51
C ALA A 136 -3.57 -8.74 26.36
N ILE A 137 -3.71 -8.79 27.68
CA ILE A 137 -2.89 -8.03 28.63
C ILE A 137 -1.44 -8.57 28.63
N GLY A 138 -1.26 -9.87 28.82
CA GLY A 138 0.06 -10.49 28.96
C GLY A 138 0.92 -10.39 27.70
N THR A 139 0.32 -10.40 26.51
CA THR A 139 1.05 -10.22 25.24
C THR A 139 1.58 -8.80 25.05
N LYS A 140 0.90 -7.78 25.59
CA LYS A 140 1.40 -6.40 25.61
C LYS A 140 2.51 -6.19 26.62
N LEU A 141 2.43 -6.86 27.77
CA LEU A 141 3.38 -6.75 28.87
C LEU A 141 4.44 -7.87 28.80
N SER A 142 4.89 -8.20 27.59
CA SER A 142 5.76 -9.35 27.36
C SER A 142 7.16 -9.22 27.98
N GLU A 143 7.56 -8.02 28.40
CA GLU A 143 8.82 -7.76 29.09
C GLU A 143 8.75 -8.00 30.61
N ASN A 144 7.55 -8.09 31.19
CA ASN A 144 7.39 -8.26 32.64
C ASN A 144 7.23 -9.74 33.04
N GLN A 145 8.34 -10.37 33.43
CA GLN A 145 8.38 -11.78 33.80
C GLN A 145 7.50 -12.14 35.01
N ALA A 146 7.36 -11.23 35.99
CA ALA A 146 6.50 -11.47 37.15
C ALA A 146 5.02 -11.56 36.76
N ILE A 147 4.58 -10.69 35.83
CA ILE A 147 3.22 -10.71 35.29
C ILE A 147 2.95 -11.99 34.50
N GLN A 148 3.90 -12.40 33.65
CA GLN A 148 3.79 -13.65 32.89
C GLN A 148 3.64 -14.87 33.81
N MET A 149 4.48 -14.98 34.84
CA MET A 149 4.42 -16.07 35.80
C MET A 149 3.07 -16.15 36.51
N ARG A 150 2.52 -15.00 36.94
CA ARG A 150 1.18 -14.94 37.56
C ARG A 150 0.09 -15.42 36.61
N ILE A 151 0.09 -14.97 35.35
CA ILE A 151 -0.92 -15.37 34.35
C ILE A 151 -0.78 -16.87 34.01
N VAL A 152 0.45 -17.38 33.89
CA VAL A 152 0.73 -18.81 33.66
C VAL A 152 0.22 -19.67 34.81
N ASP A 153 0.40 -19.24 36.07
CA ASP A 153 -0.15 -19.95 37.23
C ASP A 153 -1.68 -19.98 37.23
N VAL A 154 -2.33 -18.88 36.85
CA VAL A 154 -3.79 -18.81 36.69
C VAL A 154 -4.26 -19.78 35.60
N ALA A 155 -3.60 -19.80 34.44
CA ALA A 155 -3.91 -20.72 33.36
C ALA A 155 -3.78 -22.18 33.81
N CYS A 156 -2.71 -22.53 34.50
CA CYS A 156 -2.48 -23.89 35.01
C CYS A 156 -3.58 -24.35 35.97
N LYS A 157 -4.09 -23.47 36.84
CA LYS A 157 -5.18 -23.80 37.78
C LYS A 157 -6.50 -24.14 37.08
N HIS A 158 -6.73 -23.60 35.88
CA HIS A 158 -7.99 -23.77 35.14
C HIS A 158 -7.90 -24.80 34.00
N LEU A 159 -6.74 -25.45 33.82
CA LEU A 159 -6.56 -26.49 32.80
C LEU A 159 -7.41 -27.75 33.06
N THR A 160 -7.83 -27.99 34.31
CA THR A 160 -8.67 -29.13 34.67
C THR A 160 -10.17 -28.82 34.59
N ASP A 161 -10.55 -27.65 34.06
CA ASP A 161 -11.95 -27.25 33.91
C ASP A 161 -12.71 -28.20 32.98
N THR A 162 -13.98 -28.45 33.28
CA THR A 162 -14.85 -29.36 32.52
C THR A 162 -15.11 -28.85 31.10
N SER A 163 -15.11 -27.54 30.90
CA SER A 163 -15.31 -26.90 29.60
C SER A 163 -14.04 -26.90 28.75
N HIS A 164 -14.14 -27.50 27.57
CA HIS A 164 -13.08 -27.43 26.55
C HIS A 164 -12.71 -25.98 26.18
N GLY A 165 -13.66 -25.04 26.24
CA GLY A 165 -13.41 -23.63 25.93
C GLY A 165 -12.43 -22.96 26.91
N VAL A 166 -12.53 -23.30 28.19
CA VAL A 166 -11.62 -22.82 29.24
C VAL A 166 -10.25 -23.46 29.06
N ARG A 167 -10.19 -24.79 28.90
CA ARG A 167 -8.92 -25.51 28.66
C ARG A 167 -8.18 -24.99 27.43
N ASN A 168 -8.90 -24.74 26.33
CA ASN A 168 -8.33 -24.15 25.12
C ASN A 168 -7.66 -22.80 25.37
N LYS A 169 -8.31 -21.92 26.14
CA LYS A 169 -7.78 -20.59 26.48
C LYS A 169 -6.58 -20.67 27.41
N CYS A 170 -6.59 -21.59 28.37
CA CYS A 170 -5.42 -21.88 29.19
C CYS A 170 -4.22 -22.36 28.35
N LEU A 171 -4.41 -23.30 27.43
CA LEU A 171 -3.34 -23.76 26.54
C LEU A 171 -2.81 -22.63 25.65
N GLN A 172 -3.71 -21.79 25.12
CA GLN A 172 -3.32 -20.60 24.36
C GLN A 172 -2.47 -19.63 25.19
N LEU A 173 -2.83 -19.38 26.45
CA LEU A 173 -2.05 -18.58 27.41
C LEU A 173 -0.66 -19.19 27.65
N LEU A 174 -0.58 -20.49 27.90
CA LEU A 174 0.70 -21.17 28.10
C LEU A 174 1.60 -21.09 26.88
N GLY A 175 1.06 -21.24 25.68
CA GLY A 175 1.84 -21.08 24.44
C GLY A 175 2.42 -19.68 24.27
N ASN A 176 1.64 -18.65 24.58
CA ASN A 176 2.03 -17.24 24.36
C ASN A 176 2.87 -16.65 25.49
N LEU A 177 2.72 -17.12 26.74
CA LEU A 177 3.32 -16.52 27.93
C LEU A 177 4.19 -17.48 28.74
N GLY A 178 4.24 -18.77 28.38
CA GLY A 178 5.09 -19.75 29.06
C GLY A 178 6.56 -19.33 29.04
N SER A 179 7.29 -19.66 30.12
CA SER A 179 8.72 -19.34 30.27
C SER A 179 9.54 -20.01 29.17
N LEU A 180 10.53 -19.26 28.66
CA LEU A 180 11.48 -19.74 27.66
C LEU A 180 12.74 -20.36 28.29
N GLU A 181 12.92 -20.20 29.60
CA GLU A 181 14.07 -20.74 30.33
C GLU A 181 13.85 -22.21 30.71
N LYS A 182 14.92 -23.01 30.60
CA LYS A 182 14.91 -24.40 31.03
C LYS A 182 14.74 -24.46 32.55
N SER A 183 13.95 -25.41 33.04
CA SER A 183 13.78 -25.71 34.46
C SER A 183 15.07 -26.31 35.07
N VAL A 184 16.15 -25.53 35.17
CA VAL A 184 17.37 -25.96 35.87
C VAL A 184 18.05 -24.75 36.53
N THR A 185 17.45 -24.25 37.60
CA THR A 185 18.18 -23.73 38.77
C THR A 185 17.29 -23.92 40.00
N LYS A 186 17.66 -24.89 40.85
CA LYS A 186 17.29 -24.82 42.27
C LYS A 186 18.23 -23.77 42.87
N ASP A 187 17.87 -22.50 42.76
CA ASP A 187 18.51 -21.47 43.57
C ASP A 187 17.46 -20.70 44.38
N ALA A 188 17.93 -20.24 45.52
CA ALA A 188 17.20 -19.86 46.70
C ALA A 188 16.17 -18.74 46.44
N GLU A 189 14.91 -19.13 46.20
CA GLU A 189 13.66 -18.48 46.65
C GLU A 189 12.45 -19.18 46.01
N GLY A 190 12.14 -20.40 46.48
CA GLY A 190 10.77 -20.88 46.68
C GLY A 190 9.73 -21.00 45.55
N VAL A 191 9.99 -20.69 44.27
CA VAL A 191 8.99 -20.88 43.19
C VAL A 191 9.57 -21.74 42.05
N ALA A 192 9.20 -23.01 42.03
CA ALA A 192 9.59 -23.93 40.95
C ALA A 192 8.98 -23.47 39.62
N VAL A 193 9.83 -23.16 38.63
CA VAL A 193 9.39 -22.90 37.25
C VAL A 193 8.70 -24.16 36.71
N ARG A 194 7.42 -24.05 36.38
CA ARG A 194 6.63 -25.17 35.84
C ARG A 194 7.16 -25.55 34.45
N ASP A 195 7.33 -26.85 34.20
CA ASP A 195 7.65 -27.36 32.86
C ASP A 195 6.42 -27.25 31.96
N VAL A 196 6.32 -26.11 31.26
CA VAL A 196 5.19 -25.80 30.37
C VAL A 196 5.09 -26.76 29.18
N GLN A 197 6.21 -27.33 28.71
CA GLN A 197 6.17 -28.30 27.61
C GLN A 197 5.52 -29.60 28.07
N LYS A 198 5.90 -30.09 29.25
CA LYS A 198 5.27 -31.29 29.82
C LYS A 198 3.78 -31.07 30.04
N ILE A 199 3.40 -29.94 30.65
CA ILE A 199 1.99 -29.61 30.93
C ILE A 199 1.19 -29.59 29.62
N ILE A 200 1.67 -28.92 28.57
CA ILE A 200 0.96 -28.87 27.28
C ILE A 200 0.91 -30.26 26.63
N GLY A 201 2.00 -31.04 26.69
CA GLY A 201 2.08 -32.38 26.11
C GLY A 201 1.08 -33.37 26.70
N ASP A 202 0.76 -33.26 27.99
CA ASP A 202 -0.26 -34.10 28.65
C ASP A 202 -1.67 -33.93 28.02
N TYR A 203 -1.94 -32.78 27.37
CA TYR A 203 -3.20 -32.49 26.69
C TYR A 203 -3.25 -32.94 25.22
N PHE A 204 -2.19 -33.56 24.69
CA PHE A 204 -2.26 -34.23 23.37
C PHE A 204 -3.21 -35.42 23.36
N SER A 205 -3.51 -36.00 24.52
CA SER A 205 -4.50 -37.08 24.67
C SER A 205 -5.81 -36.63 25.34
N ASP A 206 -6.13 -35.33 25.32
CA ASP A 206 -7.42 -34.83 25.83
C ASP A 206 -8.59 -35.48 25.05
N GLN A 207 -9.70 -35.72 25.75
CA GLN A 207 -10.91 -36.30 25.18
C GLN A 207 -11.49 -35.42 24.06
N ASP A 208 -11.38 -34.10 24.20
CA ASP A 208 -11.90 -33.16 23.21
C ASP A 208 -10.84 -32.83 22.14
N PRO A 209 -11.13 -33.06 20.85
CA PRO A 209 -10.19 -32.79 19.75
C PRO A 209 -9.80 -31.31 19.63
N ARG A 210 -10.66 -30.38 20.07
CA ARG A 210 -10.36 -28.94 20.06
C ARG A 210 -9.26 -28.62 21.07
N VAL A 211 -9.24 -29.32 22.19
CA VAL A 211 -8.20 -29.19 23.22
C VAL A 211 -6.90 -29.80 22.75
N ARG A 212 -6.93 -30.99 22.13
CA ARG A 212 -5.75 -31.58 21.47
C ARG A 212 -5.14 -30.62 20.44
N THR A 213 -5.98 -30.04 19.58
CA THR A 213 -5.54 -29.03 18.59
C THR A 213 -4.94 -27.80 19.25
N ALA A 214 -5.58 -27.28 20.31
CA ALA A 214 -5.08 -26.13 21.07
C ALA A 214 -3.73 -26.41 21.74
N ALA A 215 -3.52 -27.61 22.26
CA ALA A 215 -2.27 -28.05 22.86
C ALA A 215 -1.14 -28.09 21.81
N ILE A 216 -1.38 -28.68 20.62
CA ILE A 216 -0.39 -28.72 19.54
C ILE A 216 -0.02 -27.29 19.11
N LYS A 217 -1.02 -26.42 18.92
CA LYS A 217 -0.79 -25.01 18.58
C LYS A 217 -0.03 -24.26 19.65
N ALA A 218 -0.30 -24.52 20.94
CA ALA A 218 0.45 -23.92 22.04
C ALA A 218 1.92 -24.38 22.05
N MET A 219 2.19 -25.65 21.76
CA MET A 219 3.55 -26.17 21.63
C MET A 219 4.30 -25.53 20.46
N LEU A 220 3.64 -25.37 19.30
CA LEU A 220 4.19 -24.66 18.15
C LEU A 220 4.47 -23.19 18.48
N GLN A 221 3.58 -22.53 19.21
CA GLN A 221 3.76 -21.13 19.63
C GLN A 221 4.98 -20.95 20.54
N LEU A 222 5.24 -21.90 21.45
CA LEU A 222 6.47 -21.88 22.27
C LEU A 222 7.72 -21.95 21.38
N HIS A 223 7.71 -22.81 20.36
CA HIS A 223 8.82 -22.92 19.41
C HIS A 223 9.05 -21.64 18.62
N GLU A 224 7.99 -21.02 18.09
CA GLU A 224 8.07 -19.74 17.38
C GLU A 224 8.65 -18.62 18.24
N ARG A 225 8.43 -18.68 19.56
CA ARG A 225 9.02 -17.77 20.56
C ARG A 225 10.48 -18.11 20.92
N GLY A 226 11.07 -19.13 20.30
CA GLY A 226 12.48 -19.52 20.48
C GLY A 226 12.72 -20.68 21.45
N LEU A 227 11.67 -21.30 22.03
CA LEU A 227 11.85 -22.45 22.91
C LEU A 227 12.23 -23.70 22.08
N LYS A 228 13.34 -24.36 22.45
CA LYS A 228 13.71 -25.65 21.86
C LYS A 228 12.81 -26.75 22.42
N LEU A 229 11.97 -27.34 21.57
CA LEU A 229 11.04 -28.41 21.96
C LEU A 229 11.80 -29.70 22.35
N HIS A 230 11.29 -30.44 23.33
CA HIS A 230 11.82 -31.76 23.70
C HIS A 230 11.61 -32.79 22.59
N GLN A 231 12.65 -33.59 22.30
CA GLN A 231 12.58 -34.64 21.28
C GLN A 231 11.48 -35.67 21.54
N THR A 232 11.14 -35.94 22.81
CA THR A 232 10.08 -36.90 23.21
C THR A 232 8.70 -36.53 22.65
N ILE A 233 8.48 -35.27 22.31
CA ILE A 233 7.26 -34.77 21.66
C ILE A 233 7.05 -35.41 20.29
N TYR A 234 8.13 -35.82 19.59
CA TYR A 234 8.04 -36.46 18.27
C TYR A 234 7.13 -37.68 18.28
N ASN A 235 7.33 -38.58 19.24
CA ASN A 235 6.55 -39.83 19.35
C ASN A 235 5.09 -39.56 19.68
N GLN A 236 4.82 -38.51 20.48
CA GLN A 236 3.45 -38.11 20.78
C GLN A 236 2.77 -37.50 19.55
N ALA A 237 3.48 -36.64 18.81
CA ALA A 237 2.98 -36.03 17.58
C ALA A 237 2.71 -37.08 16.48
N CYS A 238 3.54 -38.12 16.37
CA CYS A 238 3.32 -39.23 15.43
C CYS A 238 1.98 -39.95 15.66
N LYS A 239 1.56 -40.13 16.92
CA LYS A 239 0.26 -40.75 17.25
C LYS A 239 -0.92 -39.88 16.78
N LEU A 240 -0.74 -38.56 16.76
CA LEU A 240 -1.77 -37.60 16.35
C LEU A 240 -1.99 -37.55 14.84
N LEU A 241 -1.12 -38.15 14.03
CA LEU A 241 -1.34 -38.30 12.59
C LEU A 241 -2.51 -39.20 12.23
N SER A 242 -2.91 -40.09 13.14
CA SER A 242 -4.05 -41.00 12.97
C SER A 242 -5.30 -40.54 13.74
N ASP A 243 -5.33 -39.27 14.19
CA ASP A 243 -6.48 -38.72 14.90
C ASP A 243 -7.71 -38.63 13.98
N ASP A 244 -8.89 -38.90 14.52
CA ASP A 244 -10.15 -38.84 13.78
C ASP A 244 -10.44 -37.43 13.23
N TYR A 245 -9.92 -36.38 13.88
CA TYR A 245 -10.16 -34.98 13.52
C TYR A 245 -9.07 -34.40 12.64
N GLU A 246 -9.48 -33.84 11.50
CA GLU A 246 -8.57 -33.26 10.50
C GLU A 246 -7.72 -32.10 11.05
N GLN A 247 -8.26 -31.28 11.97
CA GLN A 247 -7.53 -30.15 12.55
C GLN A 247 -6.38 -30.62 13.44
N VAL A 248 -6.56 -31.75 14.14
CA VAL A 248 -5.52 -32.36 14.97
C VAL A 248 -4.42 -32.92 14.06
N ARG A 249 -4.80 -33.70 13.03
CA ARG A 249 -3.84 -34.25 12.07
C ARG A 249 -3.04 -33.16 11.37
N SER A 250 -3.70 -32.11 10.88
CA SER A 250 -3.06 -30.97 10.21
C SER A 250 -2.03 -30.27 11.12
N ALA A 251 -2.38 -30.01 12.39
CA ALA A 251 -1.47 -29.43 13.36
C ALA A 251 -0.31 -30.40 13.72
N ALA A 252 -0.58 -31.71 13.80
CA ALA A 252 0.42 -32.73 14.07
C ALA A 252 1.47 -32.82 12.95
N VAL A 253 1.09 -32.70 11.68
CA VAL A 253 2.03 -32.62 10.54
C VAL A 253 3.03 -31.49 10.75
N GLN A 254 2.55 -30.31 11.17
CA GLN A 254 3.41 -29.16 11.45
C GLN A 254 4.33 -29.40 12.64
N LEU A 255 3.84 -30.00 13.72
CA LEU A 255 4.66 -30.31 14.90
C LEU A 255 5.75 -31.33 14.59
N ILE A 256 5.45 -32.37 13.82
CA ILE A 256 6.44 -33.35 13.34
C ILE A 256 7.51 -32.68 12.51
N TRP A 257 7.11 -31.81 11.57
CA TRP A 257 8.05 -31.03 10.77
C TRP A 257 8.99 -30.19 11.67
N VAL A 258 8.46 -29.43 12.63
CA VAL A 258 9.27 -28.62 13.56
C VAL A 258 10.29 -29.50 14.30
N VAL A 259 9.85 -30.59 14.92
CA VAL A 259 10.73 -31.46 15.70
C VAL A 259 11.79 -32.13 14.81
N SER A 260 11.44 -32.43 13.55
CA SER A 260 12.38 -32.97 12.55
C SER A 260 13.51 -32.02 12.18
N GLN A 261 13.23 -30.73 12.11
CA GLN A 261 14.26 -29.72 11.84
C GLN A 261 15.14 -29.45 13.08
N LEU A 262 14.60 -29.65 14.29
CA LEU A 262 15.36 -29.48 15.54
C LEU A 262 16.33 -30.62 15.85
N TYR A 263 16.00 -31.85 15.42
CA TYR A 263 16.76 -33.07 15.72
C TYR A 263 16.92 -33.98 14.49
N PRO A 264 17.51 -33.49 13.39
CA PRO A 264 17.52 -34.21 12.12
C PRO A 264 18.29 -35.54 12.19
N GLU A 265 19.42 -35.56 12.89
CA GLU A 265 20.30 -36.72 13.03
C GLU A 265 19.91 -37.66 14.18
N SER A 266 18.84 -37.36 14.93
CA SER A 266 18.41 -38.26 15.98
C SER A 266 17.91 -39.58 15.39
N ILE A 267 18.27 -40.70 16.00
CA ILE A 267 17.82 -42.02 15.56
C ILE A 267 16.50 -42.37 16.25
N VAL A 268 15.55 -42.88 15.48
CA VAL A 268 14.25 -43.37 15.95
C VAL A 268 13.98 -44.78 15.41
N PRO A 269 13.32 -45.67 16.19
CA PRO A 269 12.98 -47.00 15.74
C PRO A 269 11.76 -46.98 14.82
N ILE A 270 11.76 -47.82 13.78
CA ILE A 270 10.59 -48.02 12.91
C ILE A 270 9.67 -49.06 13.58
N PRO A 271 8.40 -48.75 13.93
CA PRO A 271 7.55 -49.69 14.69
C PRO A 271 7.27 -51.03 13.99
N SER A 272 7.40 -51.09 12.67
CA SER A 272 7.09 -52.24 11.82
C SER A 272 8.32 -53.08 11.41
N SER A 273 9.53 -52.67 11.79
CA SER A 273 10.78 -53.39 11.52
C SER A 273 11.73 -53.29 12.71
N ASN A 274 12.82 -54.07 12.71
CA ASN A 274 13.89 -53.91 13.72
C ASN A 274 14.96 -52.91 13.24
N GLU A 275 14.57 -52.00 12.35
CA GLU A 275 15.46 -51.03 11.71
C GLU A 275 15.33 -49.66 12.38
N GLU A 276 16.44 -48.94 12.33
CA GLU A 276 16.59 -47.60 12.89
C GLU A 276 16.77 -46.60 11.75
N ILE A 277 16.16 -45.43 11.88
CA ILE A 277 16.15 -44.39 10.85
C ILE A 277 16.39 -43.03 11.49
N ARG A 278 16.96 -42.09 10.72
CA ARG A 278 17.08 -40.70 11.14
C ARG A 278 15.69 -40.06 11.25
N LEU A 279 15.48 -39.27 12.28
CA LEU A 279 14.19 -38.66 12.60
C LEU A 279 13.70 -37.76 11.46
N VAL A 280 14.61 -37.04 10.77
CA VAL A 280 14.22 -36.25 9.59
C VAL A 280 13.70 -37.09 8.43
N ASP A 281 14.28 -38.27 8.19
CA ASP A 281 13.90 -39.18 7.11
C ASP A 281 12.57 -39.88 7.46
N ASP A 282 12.39 -40.29 8.71
CA ASP A 282 11.13 -40.85 9.23
C ASP A 282 9.98 -39.82 9.20
N ALA A 283 10.27 -38.58 9.61
CA ALA A 283 9.33 -37.47 9.53
C ALA A 283 8.93 -37.18 8.08
N PHE A 284 9.89 -37.19 7.16
CA PHE A 284 9.63 -36.97 5.74
C PHE A 284 8.69 -38.03 5.18
N GLY A 285 8.96 -39.31 5.42
CA GLY A 285 8.08 -40.41 4.99
C GLY A 285 6.66 -40.28 5.54
N LYS A 286 6.52 -39.92 6.83
CA LYS A 286 5.22 -39.67 7.46
C LYS A 286 4.49 -38.48 6.81
N ILE A 287 5.16 -37.36 6.57
CA ILE A 287 4.54 -36.17 5.95
C ILE A 287 4.16 -36.47 4.48
N CYS A 288 4.98 -37.22 3.74
CA CYS A 288 4.64 -37.70 2.39
C CYS A 288 3.35 -38.52 2.39
N HIS A 289 3.16 -39.40 3.38
CA HIS A 289 1.91 -40.15 3.53
C HIS A 289 0.70 -39.22 3.74
N MET A 290 0.86 -38.15 4.51
CA MET A 290 -0.21 -37.17 4.77
C MET A 290 -0.64 -36.36 3.53
N VAL A 291 0.12 -36.37 2.44
CA VAL A 291 -0.32 -35.81 1.13
C VAL A 291 -1.48 -36.62 0.55
N SER A 292 -1.69 -37.86 1.01
CA SER A 292 -2.83 -38.70 0.63
C SER A 292 -3.96 -38.71 1.66
N ASP A 293 -3.93 -37.82 2.65
CA ASP A 293 -4.98 -37.73 3.69
C ASP A 293 -6.37 -37.44 3.08
N GLY A 294 -7.42 -37.97 3.70
CA GLY A 294 -8.80 -37.74 3.26
C GLY A 294 -9.22 -36.26 3.27
N SER A 295 -8.69 -35.46 4.18
CA SER A 295 -8.94 -34.02 4.27
C SER A 295 -8.00 -33.22 3.39
N TRP A 296 -8.55 -32.33 2.56
CA TRP A 296 -7.76 -31.44 1.74
C TRP A 296 -6.90 -30.47 2.56
N VAL A 297 -7.34 -30.08 3.77
CA VAL A 297 -6.60 -29.18 4.67
C VAL A 297 -5.28 -29.82 5.11
N VAL A 298 -5.32 -31.11 5.43
CA VAL A 298 -4.13 -31.87 5.82
C VAL A 298 -3.19 -32.05 4.63
N ARG A 299 -3.72 -32.38 3.44
CA ARG A 299 -2.92 -32.49 2.21
C ARG A 299 -2.18 -31.21 1.85
N VAL A 300 -2.86 -30.06 1.93
CA VAL A 300 -2.25 -28.74 1.66
C VAL A 300 -1.13 -28.45 2.68
N GLN A 301 -1.38 -28.72 3.96
CA GLN A 301 -0.38 -28.49 5.00
C GLN A 301 0.85 -29.39 4.80
N ALA A 302 0.66 -30.67 4.50
CA ALA A 302 1.75 -31.60 4.19
C ALA A 302 2.56 -31.14 2.97
N ALA A 303 1.90 -30.82 1.86
CA ALA A 303 2.55 -30.36 0.65
C ALA A 303 3.36 -29.07 0.86
N LYS A 304 2.85 -28.14 1.68
CA LYS A 304 3.55 -26.89 2.03
C LYS A 304 4.86 -27.15 2.78
N LEU A 305 4.88 -28.14 3.66
CA LEU A 305 6.03 -28.42 4.54
C LEU A 305 7.11 -29.28 3.85
N LEU A 306 6.73 -30.18 2.94
CA LEU A 306 7.70 -31.04 2.25
C LEU A 306 8.78 -30.24 1.50
N GLY A 307 8.39 -29.11 0.88
CA GLY A 307 9.32 -28.26 0.13
C GLY A 307 10.40 -27.58 0.98
N SER A 308 10.24 -27.54 2.32
CA SER A 308 11.22 -26.91 3.22
C SER A 308 12.09 -27.92 3.98
N MET A 309 11.98 -29.22 3.70
CA MET A 309 12.75 -30.27 4.37
C MET A 309 14.07 -30.58 3.64
N GLU A 310 15.06 -29.71 3.81
CA GLU A 310 16.33 -29.78 3.06
C GLU A 310 17.32 -30.84 3.56
N GLN A 311 17.16 -31.33 4.80
CA GLN A 311 18.11 -32.24 5.45
C GLN A 311 17.80 -33.74 5.23
N VAL A 312 16.81 -34.04 4.38
CA VAL A 312 16.38 -35.39 4.05
C VAL A 312 17.42 -36.09 3.17
N SER A 313 17.66 -37.38 3.42
CA SER A 313 18.56 -38.22 2.63
C SER A 313 18.15 -38.28 1.15
N SER A 314 19.12 -38.20 0.24
CA SER A 314 18.90 -38.32 -1.21
C SER A 314 18.11 -39.58 -1.58
N HIS A 315 18.40 -40.71 -0.92
CA HIS A 315 17.68 -41.98 -1.09
C HIS A 315 16.15 -41.83 -0.89
N PHE A 316 15.70 -41.11 0.15
CA PHE A 316 14.28 -40.91 0.44
C PHE A 316 13.61 -39.91 -0.50
N LEU A 317 14.36 -38.88 -0.94
CA LEU A 317 13.91 -37.95 -1.98
C LEU A 317 13.71 -38.67 -3.32
N GLU A 318 14.70 -39.46 -3.74
CA GLU A 318 14.68 -40.28 -4.95
C GLU A 318 13.53 -41.30 -4.91
N GLN A 319 13.34 -41.99 -3.78
CA GLN A 319 12.24 -42.95 -3.60
C GLN A 319 10.85 -42.28 -3.72
N THR A 320 10.71 -41.02 -3.30
CA THR A 320 9.45 -40.26 -3.39
C THR A 320 9.21 -39.74 -4.81
N LEU A 321 10.27 -39.53 -5.59
CA LEU A 321 10.24 -39.12 -7.00
C LEU A 321 10.18 -40.33 -7.96
N ASP A 322 10.43 -41.55 -7.49
CA ASP A 322 10.48 -42.72 -8.33
C ASP A 322 9.10 -43.33 -8.59
N LYS A 323 8.65 -43.16 -9.84
CA LYS A 323 7.94 -44.19 -10.64
C LYS A 323 8.36 -44.00 -12.11
N LYS A 324 9.57 -44.41 -12.52
CA LYS A 324 10.15 -44.15 -13.86
C LYS A 324 10.15 -42.67 -14.25
N LEU A 325 11.14 -41.96 -13.72
CA LEU A 325 11.85 -40.84 -14.37
C LEU A 325 10.98 -40.02 -15.36
N MET A 326 10.12 -39.15 -14.83
CA MET A 326 9.41 -38.13 -15.62
C MET A 326 10.44 -37.25 -16.33
N SER A 327 10.67 -37.60 -17.58
CA SER A 327 11.65 -37.07 -18.52
C SER A 327 11.32 -35.63 -18.92
N ASP A 328 12.36 -34.80 -18.82
CA ASP A 328 12.66 -33.63 -19.64
C ASP A 328 11.78 -32.37 -19.53
N LEU A 329 11.99 -31.56 -18.49
CA LEU A 329 11.79 -30.11 -18.59
C LEU A 329 12.83 -29.31 -17.79
N ARG A 330 13.93 -28.93 -18.45
CA ARG A 330 14.61 -27.64 -18.18
C ARG A 330 15.41 -27.18 -19.40
N ARG A 331 14.88 -26.16 -20.10
CA ARG A 331 15.62 -25.40 -21.10
C ARG A 331 16.75 -24.65 -20.40
N LYS A 332 18.01 -24.96 -20.73
CA LYS A 332 19.17 -24.14 -20.33
C LYS A 332 19.22 -22.90 -21.22
N ARG A 333 19.35 -21.73 -20.58
CA ARG A 333 19.68 -20.46 -21.23
C ARG A 333 20.98 -20.55 -22.03
N THR A 334 20.95 -20.06 -23.26
CA THR A 334 22.04 -20.07 -24.24
C THR A 334 23.14 -19.08 -23.86
N ALA A 335 24.35 -19.29 -24.38
CA ALA A 335 25.53 -18.47 -24.08
C ALA A 335 25.38 -16.99 -24.44
N HIS A 336 24.44 -16.64 -25.33
CA HIS A 336 24.09 -15.26 -25.67
C HIS A 336 23.43 -14.51 -24.50
N GLU A 337 22.74 -15.21 -23.60
CA GLU A 337 22.08 -14.62 -22.42
C GLU A 337 23.03 -14.35 -21.23
N ARG A 338 24.35 -14.59 -21.38
CA ARG A 338 25.35 -14.44 -20.28
C ARG A 338 26.32 -13.28 -20.44
N ALA A 339 26.30 -12.56 -21.55
CA ALA A 339 27.12 -11.36 -21.72
C ALA A 339 26.25 -10.12 -21.47
N LYS A 340 26.39 -9.48 -20.31
CA LYS A 340 26.00 -8.07 -20.17
C LYS A 340 26.69 -7.26 -21.28
N ASP A 341 25.99 -6.40 -22.00
CA ASP A 341 25.38 -6.63 -23.32
C ASP A 341 25.83 -5.42 -24.17
N PRO A 342 26.37 -5.55 -25.40
CA PRO A 342 26.75 -4.42 -26.25
C PRO A 342 25.62 -3.38 -26.43
N SER A 343 24.37 -3.81 -26.33
CA SER A 343 23.17 -2.95 -26.42
C SER A 343 23.07 -1.98 -25.23
N HIS A 344 23.40 -2.43 -24.02
CA HIS A 344 23.45 -1.57 -22.83
C HIS A 344 24.56 -0.52 -22.92
N GLN A 345 25.72 -0.89 -23.46
CA GLN A 345 26.83 0.05 -23.67
C GLN A 345 26.47 1.11 -24.71
N PHE A 346 25.83 0.71 -25.81
CA PHE A 346 25.35 1.64 -26.84
C PHE A 346 24.35 2.65 -26.27
N LEU A 347 23.40 2.20 -25.45
CA LEU A 347 22.43 3.07 -24.76
C LEU A 347 23.14 4.11 -23.88
N GLN A 348 24.05 3.67 -23.01
CA GLN A 348 24.80 4.54 -22.12
C GLN A 348 25.63 5.58 -22.90
N GLN A 349 26.38 5.14 -23.91
CA GLN A 349 27.19 6.03 -24.76
C GLN A 349 26.32 7.03 -25.53
N SER A 350 25.14 6.62 -25.98
CA SER A 350 24.22 7.50 -26.70
C SER A 350 23.71 8.63 -25.80
N LEU A 351 23.34 8.32 -24.55
CA LEU A 351 22.89 9.33 -23.60
C LEU A 351 24.03 10.24 -23.12
N GLU A 352 25.18 9.66 -22.80
CA GLU A 352 26.37 10.43 -22.38
C GLU A 352 26.83 11.41 -23.48
N ARG A 353 26.70 11.03 -24.76
CA ARG A 353 26.95 11.93 -25.90
C ARG A 353 26.01 13.14 -25.90
N VAL A 354 24.72 12.96 -25.60
CA VAL A 354 23.77 14.08 -25.51
C VAL A 354 24.11 14.99 -24.32
N TYR A 355 24.50 14.41 -23.19
CA TYR A 355 24.82 15.19 -21.99
C TYR A 355 26.16 15.94 -22.07
N SER A 356 27.14 15.40 -22.79
CA SER A 356 28.46 16.03 -22.95
C SER A 356 28.51 17.12 -24.02
N LEU A 357 27.64 17.05 -25.04
CA LEU A 357 27.63 17.99 -26.16
C LEU A 357 26.56 19.10 -26.05
N GLN A 358 26.22 19.53 -24.83
CA GLN A 358 25.20 20.57 -24.60
C GLN A 358 25.61 21.99 -25.04
N HIS A 359 26.89 22.22 -25.39
CA HIS A 359 27.41 23.53 -25.80
C HIS A 359 27.47 23.71 -27.32
N LEU A 360 26.81 22.85 -28.09
CA LEU A 360 26.66 23.02 -29.52
C LEU A 360 25.77 24.23 -29.84
N ASP A 361 25.84 24.69 -31.08
CA ASP A 361 24.90 25.68 -31.57
C ASP A 361 23.44 25.13 -31.52
N PRO A 362 22.44 26.01 -31.48
CA PRO A 362 21.03 25.68 -31.53
C PRO A 362 20.64 24.59 -32.52
N GLN A 363 21.18 24.63 -33.74
CA GLN A 363 20.83 23.70 -34.83
C GLN A 363 21.52 22.35 -34.61
N GLY A 364 22.81 22.34 -34.30
CA GLY A 364 23.55 21.11 -34.00
C GLY A 364 22.95 20.33 -32.81
N THR A 365 22.47 21.03 -31.78
CA THR A 365 21.79 20.39 -30.64
C THR A 365 20.47 19.73 -31.06
N GLN A 366 19.68 20.37 -31.91
CA GLN A 366 18.42 19.79 -32.40
C GLN A 366 18.67 18.53 -33.23
N GLU A 367 19.63 18.58 -34.16
CA GLU A 367 19.98 17.44 -35.01
C GLU A 367 20.48 16.26 -34.18
N LEU A 368 21.37 16.51 -33.20
CA LEU A 368 21.86 15.48 -32.28
C LEU A 368 20.71 14.79 -31.53
N LEU A 369 19.74 15.56 -31.01
CA LEU A 369 18.57 15.02 -30.35
C LEU A 369 17.70 14.19 -31.31
N GLU A 370 17.46 14.66 -32.53
CA GLU A 370 16.69 13.92 -33.54
C GLU A 370 17.33 12.58 -33.93
N PHE A 371 18.66 12.57 -34.14
CA PHE A 371 19.41 11.34 -34.38
C PHE A 371 19.29 10.38 -33.20
N THR A 372 19.55 10.86 -31.99
CA THR A 372 19.54 10.03 -30.78
C THR A 372 18.15 9.49 -30.47
N ILE A 373 17.09 10.28 -30.63
CA ILE A 373 15.70 9.85 -30.43
C ILE A 373 15.38 8.68 -31.38
N ARG A 374 15.75 8.80 -32.65
CA ARG A 374 15.53 7.75 -33.65
C ARG A 374 16.32 6.48 -33.33
N ASP A 375 17.57 6.63 -32.92
CA ASP A 375 18.43 5.49 -32.55
C ASP A 375 17.88 4.76 -31.33
N LEU A 376 17.40 5.49 -30.31
CA LEU A 376 16.76 4.91 -29.12
C LEU A 376 15.42 4.24 -29.43
N GLN A 377 14.58 4.86 -30.27
CA GLN A 377 13.34 4.22 -30.74
C GLN A 377 13.66 2.90 -31.46
N ARG A 378 14.66 2.92 -32.34
CA ARG A 378 15.07 1.72 -33.07
C ARG A 378 15.65 0.66 -32.15
N LEU A 379 16.42 1.05 -31.13
CA LEU A 379 16.91 0.14 -30.10
C LEU A 379 15.75 -0.54 -29.36
N GLY A 380 14.71 0.21 -28.98
CA GLY A 380 13.54 -0.33 -28.29
C GLY A 380 12.68 -1.26 -29.15
N GLU A 381 12.60 -1.02 -30.46
CA GLU A 381 11.97 -1.95 -31.41
C GLU A 381 12.74 -3.26 -31.58
N LEU A 382 14.07 -3.19 -31.53
CA LEU A 382 14.95 -4.34 -31.77
C LEU A 382 15.17 -5.19 -30.51
N GLN A 383 15.21 -4.58 -29.33
CA GLN A 383 15.59 -5.26 -28.09
C GLN A 383 14.50 -5.12 -27.02
N SER A 384 13.73 -6.19 -26.83
CA SER A 384 12.56 -6.20 -25.94
C SER A 384 12.89 -5.96 -24.46
N GLU A 385 14.05 -6.42 -23.98
CA GLU A 385 14.46 -6.21 -22.58
C GLU A 385 14.83 -4.76 -22.29
N LEU A 386 15.39 -4.05 -23.27
CA LEU A 386 15.77 -2.63 -23.18
C LEU A 386 14.68 -1.68 -23.67
N ALA A 387 13.57 -2.21 -24.20
CA ALA A 387 12.51 -1.40 -24.81
C ALA A 387 11.96 -0.34 -23.85
N GLY A 388 11.74 -0.71 -22.58
CA GLY A 388 11.23 0.22 -21.58
C GLY A 388 12.15 1.41 -21.33
N VAL A 389 13.46 1.17 -21.14
CA VAL A 389 14.43 2.23 -20.86
C VAL A 389 14.74 3.07 -22.09
N ALA A 390 14.77 2.45 -23.27
CA ALA A 390 14.98 3.14 -24.54
C ALA A 390 13.79 4.07 -24.88
N ASP A 391 12.56 3.57 -24.76
CA ASP A 391 11.34 4.37 -24.96
C ASP A 391 11.24 5.53 -23.97
N PHE A 392 11.54 5.28 -22.69
CA PHE A 392 11.51 6.29 -21.64
C PHE A 392 12.54 7.40 -21.89
N SER A 393 13.77 7.02 -22.25
CA SER A 393 14.84 7.96 -22.59
C SER A 393 14.50 8.75 -23.86
N ALA A 394 13.98 8.09 -24.89
CA ALA A 394 13.55 8.74 -26.12
C ALA A 394 12.41 9.74 -25.88
N ALA A 395 11.45 9.42 -25.00
CA ALA A 395 10.36 10.32 -24.62
C ALA A 395 10.90 11.58 -23.91
N TYR A 396 11.85 11.42 -22.98
CA TYR A 396 12.50 12.56 -22.33
C TYR A 396 13.24 13.46 -23.32
N LEU A 397 14.04 12.88 -24.21
CA LEU A 397 14.76 13.63 -25.25
C LEU A 397 13.80 14.33 -26.23
N ARG A 398 12.65 13.71 -26.55
CA ARG A 398 11.59 14.36 -27.34
C ARG A 398 11.01 15.58 -26.64
N CYS A 399 10.73 15.50 -25.34
CA CYS A 399 10.28 16.65 -24.55
C CYS A 399 11.30 17.80 -24.62
N GLN A 400 12.58 17.48 -24.46
CA GLN A 400 13.65 18.47 -24.55
C GLN A 400 13.75 19.09 -25.96
N LEU A 401 13.68 18.27 -27.01
CA LEU A 401 13.71 18.73 -28.40
C LEU A 401 12.53 19.66 -28.71
N LEU A 402 11.32 19.32 -28.26
CA LEU A 402 10.13 20.14 -28.41
C LEU A 402 10.27 21.48 -27.68
N LEU A 403 10.82 21.47 -26.46
CA LEU A 403 11.06 22.67 -25.68
C LEU A 403 12.07 23.60 -26.38
N ILE A 404 13.18 23.04 -26.88
CA ILE A 404 14.20 23.79 -27.62
C ILE A 404 13.61 24.39 -28.90
N LYS A 405 12.87 23.61 -29.69
CA LYS A 405 12.21 24.09 -30.91
C LYS A 405 11.22 25.23 -30.62
N ALA A 406 10.43 25.10 -29.55
CA ALA A 406 9.49 26.13 -29.14
C ALA A 406 10.21 27.43 -28.68
N LEU A 407 11.35 27.34 -28.00
CA LEU A 407 12.11 28.50 -27.53
C LEU A 407 12.88 29.22 -28.65
N GLN A 408 13.22 28.51 -29.72
CA GLN A 408 13.93 29.03 -30.89
C GLN A 408 13.01 29.51 -32.01
N GLU A 409 11.70 29.42 -31.82
CA GLU A 409 10.72 29.82 -32.82
C GLU A 409 10.89 31.30 -33.22
N LYS A 410 10.81 31.57 -34.53
CA LYS A 410 10.91 32.95 -35.07
C LYS A 410 9.88 33.90 -34.45
N LEU A 411 8.80 33.34 -33.89
CA LEU A 411 7.81 34.02 -33.06
C LEU A 411 8.43 35.01 -32.08
N TRP A 412 9.51 34.63 -31.38
CA TRP A 412 10.08 35.47 -30.35
C TRP A 412 10.69 36.76 -30.90
N ASN A 413 11.06 36.77 -32.18
CA ASN A 413 11.70 37.87 -32.90
C ASN A 413 10.68 38.79 -33.62
N VAL A 414 9.40 38.40 -33.70
CA VAL A 414 8.33 39.22 -34.27
C VAL A 414 7.63 40.02 -33.17
N ALA A 415 7.25 41.27 -33.47
CA ALA A 415 6.52 42.13 -32.54
C ALA A 415 5.21 41.45 -32.08
N ALA A 416 5.03 41.31 -30.76
CA ALA A 416 3.89 40.64 -30.13
C ALA A 416 2.48 41.02 -30.66
N PRO A 417 2.19 42.27 -31.08
CA PRO A 417 0.87 42.66 -31.59
C PRO A 417 0.54 42.12 -32.99
N LEU A 418 1.53 41.67 -33.77
CA LEU A 418 1.34 41.20 -35.15
C LEU A 418 1.12 39.67 -35.23
N TYR A 419 0.88 39.04 -34.09
CA TYR A 419 0.69 37.60 -33.99
C TYR A 419 -0.64 37.16 -34.63
N LEU A 420 -0.59 36.75 -35.89
CA LEU A 420 -1.65 35.96 -36.55
C LEU A 420 -1.60 34.52 -36.03
N LYS A 421 -2.75 33.84 -36.00
CA LYS A 421 -3.00 32.44 -35.55
C LYS A 421 -2.08 31.34 -36.13
N GLN A 422 -1.05 31.66 -36.91
CA GLN A 422 -0.18 30.73 -37.63
C GLN A 422 0.99 30.14 -36.82
N SER A 423 1.15 30.44 -35.53
CA SER A 423 2.24 29.90 -34.69
C SER A 423 1.69 29.06 -33.53
N ASP A 424 0.84 28.09 -33.86
CA ASP A 424 0.34 27.08 -32.91
C ASP A 424 1.44 26.16 -32.35
N LEU A 425 2.68 26.25 -32.84
CA LEU A 425 3.77 25.32 -32.53
C LEU A 425 4.19 25.36 -31.06
N ALA A 426 4.50 26.52 -30.47
CA ALA A 426 4.89 26.59 -29.05
C ALA A 426 3.76 26.17 -28.08
N SER A 427 2.51 26.49 -28.40
CA SER A 427 1.33 26.08 -27.61
C SER A 427 1.09 24.57 -27.73
N ALA A 428 1.18 24.01 -28.94
CA ALA A 428 1.07 22.58 -29.18
C ALA A 428 2.24 21.81 -28.52
N ALA A 429 3.46 22.33 -28.60
CA ALA A 429 4.63 21.76 -27.95
C ALA A 429 4.46 21.72 -26.43
N ALA A 430 3.99 22.80 -25.80
CA ALA A 430 3.73 22.81 -24.36
C ALA A 430 2.71 21.74 -23.96
N LYS A 431 1.59 21.61 -24.70
CA LYS A 431 0.59 20.55 -24.46
C LYS A 431 1.16 19.15 -24.66
N GLN A 432 1.95 18.95 -25.70
CA GLN A 432 2.58 17.66 -25.99
C GLN A 432 3.59 17.27 -24.90
N ILE A 433 4.42 18.20 -24.42
CA ILE A 433 5.35 17.95 -23.31
C ILE A 433 4.57 17.60 -22.03
N MET A 434 3.47 18.30 -21.75
CA MET A 434 2.59 17.96 -20.62
C MET A 434 2.05 16.52 -20.73
N GLU A 435 1.53 16.13 -21.89
CA GLU A 435 1.00 14.79 -22.12
C GLU A 435 2.10 13.71 -21.98
N GLU A 436 3.26 13.92 -22.58
CA GLU A 436 4.39 12.98 -22.51
C GLU A 436 4.96 12.87 -21.09
N THR A 437 5.04 13.97 -20.32
CA THR A 437 5.47 13.90 -18.92
C THR A 437 4.48 13.12 -18.04
N TYR A 438 3.17 13.21 -18.29
CA TYR A 438 2.20 12.34 -17.61
C TYR A 438 2.33 10.87 -18.01
N LYS A 439 2.56 10.57 -19.30
CA LYS A 439 2.88 9.20 -19.76
C LYS A 439 4.12 8.67 -19.07
N MET A 440 5.20 9.44 -19.03
CA MET A 440 6.45 9.05 -18.37
C MET A 440 6.25 8.73 -16.88
N GLU A 441 5.41 9.48 -16.16
CA GLU A 441 5.18 9.26 -14.73
C GLU A 441 4.24 8.08 -14.41
N PHE A 442 3.19 7.89 -15.21
CA PHE A 442 2.07 7.00 -14.87
C PHE A 442 1.95 5.76 -15.78
N MET A 443 2.55 5.75 -16.96
CA MET A 443 2.55 4.58 -17.86
C MET A 443 3.75 3.67 -17.61
N TYR A 444 4.82 4.15 -16.96
CA TYR A 444 6.01 3.37 -16.67
C TYR A 444 6.01 2.86 -15.22
N SER A 445 6.48 1.63 -15.05
CA SER A 445 6.76 1.01 -13.76
C SER A 445 8.27 1.04 -13.50
N GLY A 446 8.68 1.12 -12.22
CA GLY A 446 10.10 1.20 -11.85
C GLY A 446 10.71 2.60 -11.94
N VAL A 447 9.88 3.64 -12.01
CA VAL A 447 10.32 5.05 -11.95
C VAL A 447 10.64 5.40 -10.49
N GLU A 448 11.87 5.79 -10.19
CA GLU A 448 12.31 6.18 -8.85
C GLU A 448 12.12 7.69 -8.63
N ASN A 449 12.28 8.14 -7.38
CA ASN A 449 12.07 9.55 -7.01
C ASN A 449 12.95 10.51 -7.84
N LYS A 450 14.20 10.11 -8.14
CA LYS A 450 15.14 10.90 -8.96
C LYS A 450 14.59 11.20 -10.36
N GLN A 451 13.92 10.25 -11.00
CA GLN A 451 13.30 10.49 -12.31
C GLN A 451 11.98 11.26 -12.16
N VAL A 452 11.20 10.99 -11.10
CA VAL A 452 9.95 11.71 -10.82
C VAL A 452 10.21 13.21 -10.69
N VAL A 453 11.19 13.63 -9.90
CA VAL A 453 11.50 15.05 -9.72
C VAL A 453 11.91 15.73 -11.04
N ILE A 454 12.69 15.04 -11.89
CA ILE A 454 13.08 15.55 -13.22
C ILE A 454 11.88 15.65 -14.17
N ILE A 455 10.95 14.69 -14.14
CA ILE A 455 9.72 14.74 -14.92
C ILE A 455 8.84 15.90 -14.47
N HIS A 456 8.68 16.11 -13.16
CA HIS A 456 7.93 17.25 -12.62
C HIS A 456 8.61 18.58 -12.94
N HIS A 457 9.94 18.64 -12.95
CA HIS A 457 10.69 19.80 -13.41
C HIS A 457 10.39 20.13 -14.89
N MET A 458 10.45 19.13 -15.77
CA MET A 458 10.09 19.28 -17.19
C MET A 458 8.64 19.74 -17.36
N ARG A 459 7.72 19.24 -16.54
CA ARG A 459 6.32 19.67 -16.51
C ARG A 459 6.20 21.14 -16.11
N LEU A 460 6.96 21.60 -15.12
CA LEU A 460 6.98 23.00 -14.71
C LEU A 460 7.52 23.92 -15.82
N GLN A 461 8.55 23.49 -16.56
CA GLN A 461 9.05 24.19 -17.75
C GLN A 461 7.96 24.30 -18.85
N ALA A 462 7.21 23.23 -19.10
CA ALA A 462 6.11 23.24 -20.07
C ALA A 462 4.96 24.17 -19.64
N LYS A 463 4.60 24.19 -18.35
CA LYS A 463 3.62 25.15 -17.81
C LYS A 463 4.09 26.59 -17.90
N ALA A 464 5.38 26.85 -17.64
CA ALA A 464 5.98 28.17 -17.84
C ALA A 464 5.92 28.59 -19.32
N LEU A 465 6.25 27.70 -20.25
CA LEU A 465 6.13 27.95 -21.69
C LEU A 465 4.69 28.29 -22.08
N GLN A 466 3.70 27.50 -21.62
CA GLN A 466 2.28 27.75 -21.86
C GLN A 466 1.84 29.13 -21.33
N LEU A 467 2.29 29.51 -20.13
CA LEU A 467 2.01 30.82 -19.54
C LEU A 467 2.59 31.95 -20.40
N ILE A 468 3.85 31.82 -20.86
CA ILE A 468 4.50 32.82 -21.71
C ILE A 468 3.77 32.99 -23.04
N VAL A 469 3.42 31.89 -23.71
CA VAL A 469 2.69 31.91 -25.00
C VAL A 469 1.30 32.54 -24.81
N THR A 470 0.58 32.16 -23.76
CA THR A 470 -0.75 32.71 -23.46
C THR A 470 -0.69 34.20 -23.12
N ALA A 471 0.32 34.64 -22.36
CA ALA A 471 0.53 36.05 -22.05
C ALA A 471 0.88 36.89 -23.30
N ARG A 472 1.60 36.32 -24.28
CA ARG A 472 1.97 37.00 -25.53
C ARG A 472 0.77 37.17 -26.46
N THR A 473 -0.08 36.13 -26.58
CA THR A 473 -1.28 36.16 -27.44
C THR A 473 -2.40 37.03 -26.86
N THR A 474 -2.56 37.06 -25.53
CA THR A 474 -3.56 37.89 -24.86
C THR A 474 -3.37 39.40 -25.10
N ARG A 475 -2.15 39.87 -25.42
CA ARG A 475 -1.85 41.28 -25.72
C ARG A 475 -2.31 41.78 -27.09
N GLY A 476 -2.57 40.90 -28.06
CA GLY A 476 -2.90 41.29 -29.45
C GLY A 476 -4.33 41.80 -29.67
N ILE A 477 -5.25 41.56 -28.72
CA ILE A 477 -6.68 41.91 -28.83
C ILE A 477 -6.96 43.18 -28.01
N GLN A 478 -6.20 44.24 -28.27
CA GLN A 478 -6.22 45.46 -27.44
C GLN A 478 -7.08 46.60 -28.03
N LYS A 479 -7.72 46.41 -29.19
CA LYS A 479 -8.33 47.53 -29.93
C LYS A 479 -9.86 47.61 -30.00
N PHE A 480 -10.62 46.68 -29.41
CA PHE A 480 -12.08 46.70 -29.64
C PHE A 480 -13.01 46.80 -28.44
N HIS A 481 -12.61 46.48 -27.20
CA HIS A 481 -13.49 46.71 -26.04
C HIS A 481 -12.67 47.14 -24.82
N GLN A 482 -13.02 48.31 -24.27
CA GLN A 482 -12.80 48.63 -22.85
C GLN A 482 -13.30 47.43 -22.04
N ASP A 483 -12.48 46.89 -21.11
CA ASP A 483 -12.97 46.48 -19.78
C ASP A 483 -11.92 45.74 -18.93
N MET A 484 -12.09 45.95 -17.64
CA MET A 484 -11.31 45.56 -16.46
C MET A 484 -11.00 44.04 -16.31
N SER A 485 -11.55 43.15 -17.13
CA SER A 485 -11.62 41.70 -16.83
C SER A 485 -10.39 40.84 -17.21
N ARG A 486 -9.44 41.36 -18.01
CA ARG A 486 -8.34 40.53 -18.59
C ARG A 486 -7.00 40.63 -17.86
N VAL A 487 -6.76 41.70 -17.10
CA VAL A 487 -5.60 41.80 -16.21
C VAL A 487 -5.73 40.78 -15.07
N ASP A 488 -6.95 40.60 -14.57
CA ASP A 488 -7.29 39.61 -13.55
C ASP A 488 -7.05 38.18 -14.01
N LEU A 489 -7.27 37.87 -15.30
CA LEU A 489 -7.01 36.53 -15.86
C LEU A 489 -5.51 36.20 -15.90
N LEU A 490 -4.67 37.11 -16.42
CA LEU A 490 -3.21 36.89 -16.43
C LEU A 490 -2.61 36.87 -15.03
N PHE A 491 -3.15 37.70 -14.13
CA PHE A 491 -2.79 37.69 -12.72
C PHE A 491 -3.11 36.32 -12.10
N GLY A 492 -4.34 35.82 -12.24
CA GLY A 492 -4.74 34.50 -11.73
C GLY A 492 -3.94 33.34 -12.33
N MET A 493 -3.57 33.40 -13.60
CA MET A 493 -2.67 32.40 -14.20
C MET A 493 -1.26 32.43 -13.62
N CYS A 494 -0.72 33.62 -13.33
CA CYS A 494 0.59 33.76 -12.68
C CYS A 494 0.53 33.26 -11.23
N GLU A 495 -0.51 33.61 -10.46
CA GLU A 495 -0.68 33.10 -9.09
C GLU A 495 -0.78 31.57 -9.06
N LYS A 496 -1.57 30.96 -9.95
CA LYS A 496 -1.67 29.49 -10.07
C LYS A 496 -0.31 28.86 -10.36
N PHE A 497 0.45 29.42 -11.29
CA PHE A 497 1.79 28.92 -11.59
C PHE A 497 2.72 29.03 -10.37
N LEU A 498 2.71 30.16 -9.66
CA LEU A 498 3.53 30.35 -8.45
C LEU A 498 3.13 29.40 -7.32
N GLN A 499 1.84 29.10 -7.15
CA GLN A 499 1.37 28.08 -6.21
C GLN A 499 1.88 26.69 -6.56
N GLU A 500 1.96 26.35 -7.85
CA GLU A 500 2.52 25.07 -8.29
C GLU A 500 4.03 24.98 -8.06
N VAL A 501 4.76 26.09 -8.17
CA VAL A 501 6.19 26.17 -7.82
C VAL A 501 6.41 25.92 -6.33
N ASP A 502 5.62 26.56 -5.47
CA ASP A 502 5.67 26.34 -4.02
C ASP A 502 5.26 24.91 -3.65
N PHE A 503 4.24 24.35 -4.32
CA PHE A 503 3.88 22.95 -4.17
C PHE A 503 5.03 22.01 -4.57
N PHE A 504 5.68 22.25 -5.71
CA PHE A 504 6.85 21.48 -6.15
C PHE A 504 7.95 21.51 -5.09
N GLN A 505 8.29 22.69 -4.55
CA GLN A 505 9.30 22.84 -3.51
C GLN A 505 8.96 21.97 -2.30
N ARG A 506 7.72 22.02 -1.80
CA ARG A 506 7.28 21.25 -0.62
C ARG A 506 7.35 19.74 -0.85
N CYS A 507 7.07 19.28 -2.06
CA CYS A 507 7.04 17.84 -2.38
C CYS A 507 8.44 17.24 -2.56
N PHE A 508 9.39 18.03 -3.05
CA PHE A 508 10.71 17.56 -3.46
C PHE A 508 11.87 18.16 -2.66
N ILE A 509 11.63 18.65 -1.44
CA ILE A 509 12.64 19.32 -0.57
C ILE A 509 13.95 18.54 -0.50
N ALA A 510 13.89 17.21 -0.37
CA ALA A 510 15.06 16.35 -0.22
C ALA A 510 15.93 16.27 -1.50
N ASP A 511 15.32 16.45 -2.67
CA ASP A 511 15.95 16.26 -3.97
C ASP A 511 16.42 17.58 -4.62
N LEU A 512 15.97 18.73 -4.10
CA LEU A 512 16.39 20.07 -4.57
C LEU A 512 17.91 20.24 -4.71
N PRO A 513 18.77 19.77 -3.77
CA PRO A 513 20.22 19.90 -3.90
C PRO A 513 20.81 19.20 -5.12
N HIS A 514 20.11 18.26 -5.74
CA HIS A 514 20.55 17.56 -6.96
C HIS A 514 20.17 18.31 -8.24
N LEU A 515 19.41 19.40 -8.15
CA LEU A 515 18.91 20.20 -9.27
C LEU A 515 19.64 21.55 -9.41
N GLN A 516 20.89 21.65 -8.97
CA GLN A 516 21.66 22.89 -9.00
C GLN A 516 21.74 23.50 -10.40
N ASP A 517 21.64 24.83 -10.47
CA ASP A 517 21.69 25.62 -11.71
C ASP A 517 20.54 25.32 -12.70
N SER A 518 19.53 24.54 -12.26
CA SER A 518 18.35 24.23 -13.07
C SER A 518 17.34 25.39 -13.10
N PHE A 519 16.36 25.28 -13.99
CA PHE A 519 15.26 26.26 -14.07
C PHE A 519 14.52 26.45 -12.74
N VAL A 520 14.23 25.38 -12.00
CA VAL A 520 13.44 25.45 -10.76
C VAL A 520 14.26 26.01 -9.61
N ASP A 521 15.53 25.64 -9.51
CA ASP A 521 16.47 26.14 -8.50
C ASP A 521 16.59 27.66 -8.58
N LYS A 522 16.91 28.18 -9.77
CA LYS A 522 16.94 29.63 -10.04
C LYS A 522 15.59 30.31 -9.78
N LEU A 523 14.49 29.62 -10.07
CA LEU A 523 13.14 30.18 -9.91
C LEU A 523 12.78 30.34 -8.43
N LEU A 524 13.19 29.38 -7.59
CA LEU A 524 13.02 29.42 -6.14
C LEU A 524 13.85 30.53 -5.51
N ASP A 525 15.10 30.73 -5.96
CA ASP A 525 15.94 31.87 -5.51
C ASP A 525 15.30 33.23 -5.79
N LEU A 526 14.61 33.35 -6.93
CA LEU A 526 13.92 34.59 -7.33
C LEU A 526 12.47 34.68 -6.84
N MET A 527 11.97 33.68 -6.11
CA MET A 527 10.57 33.60 -5.70
C MET A 527 10.09 34.82 -4.89
N PRO A 528 10.86 35.36 -3.92
CA PRO A 528 10.44 36.57 -3.19
C PRO A 528 10.21 37.79 -4.10
N ARG A 529 11.00 37.89 -5.19
CA ARG A 529 10.86 38.95 -6.19
C ARG A 529 9.67 38.70 -7.12
N LEU A 530 9.43 37.45 -7.51
CA LEU A 530 8.33 37.09 -8.41
C LEU A 530 6.95 37.39 -7.81
N ILE A 531 6.78 37.12 -6.51
CA ILE A 531 5.51 37.35 -5.78
C ILE A 531 5.15 38.86 -5.74
N THR A 532 6.14 39.74 -5.72
CA THR A 532 5.95 41.20 -5.61
C THR A 532 5.95 41.92 -6.97
N SER A 533 6.28 41.22 -8.06
CA SER A 533 6.40 41.78 -9.40
C SER A 533 5.06 41.82 -10.13
N LYS A 534 4.92 42.73 -11.11
CA LYS A 534 3.71 42.73 -11.97
C LYS A 534 3.70 41.49 -12.88
N PRO A 535 2.54 40.94 -13.27
CA PRO A 535 2.46 39.75 -14.14
C PRO A 535 3.27 39.86 -15.45
N ALA A 536 3.32 41.06 -16.03
CA ALA A 536 4.12 41.35 -17.22
C ALA A 536 5.64 41.19 -17.00
N GLU A 537 6.13 41.49 -15.79
CA GLU A 537 7.52 41.33 -15.41
C GLU A 537 7.82 39.87 -15.06
N VAL A 538 6.91 39.20 -14.34
CA VAL A 538 6.98 37.75 -14.06
C VAL A 538 7.18 36.97 -15.35
N VAL A 539 6.33 37.19 -16.36
CA VAL A 539 6.44 36.50 -17.66
C VAL A 539 7.77 36.79 -18.36
N LYS A 540 8.31 38.01 -18.29
CA LYS A 540 9.61 38.35 -18.87
C LYS A 540 10.77 37.64 -18.16
N ILE A 541 10.72 37.56 -16.84
CA ILE A 541 11.71 36.85 -16.02
C ILE A 541 11.66 35.36 -16.39
N LEU A 542 10.46 34.75 -16.38
CA LEU A 542 10.26 33.35 -16.78
C LEU A 542 10.79 33.06 -18.18
N GLN A 543 10.51 33.93 -19.17
CA GLN A 543 11.02 33.76 -20.54
C GLN A 543 12.55 33.79 -20.60
N THR A 544 13.18 34.68 -19.84
CA THR A 544 14.65 34.80 -19.80
C THR A 544 15.26 33.56 -19.15
N MET A 545 14.70 33.12 -18.03
CA MET A 545 15.17 31.94 -17.29
C MET A 545 14.99 30.65 -18.07
N LEU A 546 13.84 30.48 -18.75
CA LEU A 546 13.58 29.29 -19.53
C LEU A 546 14.55 29.17 -20.73
N ARG A 547 14.96 30.30 -21.32
CA ARG A 547 16.00 30.34 -22.36
C ARG A 547 17.41 30.01 -21.86
N GLN A 548 17.68 30.28 -20.58
CA GLN A 548 18.93 29.99 -19.91
C GLN A 548 18.89 28.66 -19.13
N SER A 549 17.80 27.89 -19.28
CA SER A 549 17.65 26.63 -18.57
C SER A 549 18.58 25.56 -19.14
N THR A 550 19.21 24.82 -18.23
CA THR A 550 20.13 23.74 -18.56
C THR A 550 19.39 22.43 -18.75
N PHE A 551 20.00 21.51 -19.49
CA PHE A 551 19.45 20.18 -19.70
C PHE A 551 19.86 19.25 -18.56
N LEU A 552 18.89 18.80 -17.77
CA LEU A 552 19.12 17.91 -16.63
C LEU A 552 19.45 16.49 -17.09
N HIS A 553 20.42 15.86 -16.42
CA HIS A 553 20.76 14.47 -16.64
C HIS A 553 19.68 13.55 -16.05
N LEU A 554 19.10 12.66 -16.86
CA LEU A 554 18.11 11.69 -16.41
C LEU A 554 18.82 10.39 -16.00
N PRO A 555 18.93 10.07 -14.70
CA PRO A 555 19.54 8.81 -14.28
C PRO A 555 18.63 7.64 -14.71
N LEU A 556 19.22 6.63 -15.35
CA LEU A 556 18.47 5.45 -15.76
C LEU A 556 18.29 4.48 -14.58
N PRO A 557 17.06 4.01 -14.29
CA PRO A 557 16.83 2.96 -13.31
C PRO A 557 17.26 1.58 -13.86
N GLU A 558 17.48 0.60 -12.97
CA GLU A 558 17.89 -0.75 -13.38
C GLU A 558 16.79 -1.52 -14.14
N GLN A 559 15.52 -1.30 -13.80
CA GLN A 559 14.37 -1.98 -14.40
C GLN A 559 13.22 -1.02 -14.59
N ILE A 560 12.98 -0.60 -15.84
CA ILE A 560 11.84 0.23 -16.21
C ILE A 560 11.05 -0.46 -17.32
N HIS A 561 9.75 -0.60 -17.11
CA HIS A 561 8.87 -1.25 -18.07
C HIS A 561 7.68 -0.36 -18.37
N LYS A 562 7.33 -0.29 -19.64
CA LYS A 562 6.17 0.45 -20.14
C LYS A 562 4.94 -0.44 -20.05
N ALA A 563 3.90 0.06 -19.39
CA ALA A 563 2.61 -0.62 -19.35
C ALA A 563 2.02 -0.68 -20.76
N SER A 564 1.53 -1.87 -21.14
CA SER A 564 0.84 -2.07 -22.42
C SER A 564 -0.39 -2.95 -22.21
N ALA A 565 -1.36 -2.80 -23.10
CA ALA A 565 -2.48 -3.71 -23.16
C ALA A 565 -2.86 -4.06 -24.59
N THR A 566 -3.27 -5.32 -24.76
CA THR A 566 -3.78 -5.85 -26.01
C THR A 566 -5.17 -6.42 -25.75
N ILE A 567 -6.18 -5.86 -26.43
CA ILE A 567 -7.55 -6.39 -26.42
C ILE A 567 -7.57 -7.58 -27.36
N ILE A 568 -7.96 -8.74 -26.84
CA ILE A 568 -8.11 -10.01 -27.58
C ILE A 568 -9.54 -10.14 -28.07
N GLU A 569 -10.50 -9.84 -27.20
CA GLU A 569 -11.93 -9.79 -27.53
C GLU A 569 -12.49 -8.45 -27.05
N PRO A 570 -13.26 -7.71 -27.88
CA PRO A 570 -13.54 -7.99 -29.28
C PRO A 570 -12.28 -7.90 -30.17
N ALA A 571 -12.20 -8.69 -31.24
CA ALA A 571 -11.05 -8.68 -32.16
C ALA A 571 -11.07 -7.50 -33.15
N GLY A 572 -12.24 -6.87 -33.35
CA GLY A 572 -12.42 -5.71 -34.22
C GLY A 572 -12.45 -5.98 -35.72
N GLU A 573 -12.29 -7.23 -36.14
CA GLU A 573 -12.26 -7.64 -37.56
C GLU A 573 -13.63 -8.06 -38.11
N SER A 574 -14.67 -8.12 -37.26
CA SER A 574 -16.01 -8.56 -37.65
C SER A 574 -16.86 -7.40 -38.15
N ASP A 575 -17.29 -7.48 -39.41
CA ASP A 575 -18.29 -6.59 -40.01
C ASP A 575 -19.73 -6.91 -39.58
N ASN A 576 -19.95 -8.02 -38.85
CA ASN A 576 -21.27 -8.37 -38.36
C ASN A 576 -21.66 -7.46 -37.19
N PRO A 577 -22.75 -6.67 -37.32
CA PRO A 577 -23.13 -5.74 -36.26
C PRO A 577 -23.82 -6.45 -35.11
N LEU A 578 -23.44 -6.08 -33.88
CA LEU A 578 -24.13 -6.48 -32.67
C LEU A 578 -25.49 -5.77 -32.61
N ARG A 579 -26.57 -6.52 -32.90
CA ARG A 579 -27.94 -5.99 -32.98
C ARG A 579 -28.65 -6.17 -31.64
N PHE A 580 -29.28 -5.09 -31.17
CA PHE A 580 -30.04 -5.12 -29.93
C PHE A 580 -31.18 -4.12 -29.91
N THR A 581 -32.12 -4.26 -28.99
CA THR A 581 -33.24 -3.33 -28.86
C THR A 581 -32.78 -2.04 -28.19
N SER A 582 -33.05 -0.90 -28.82
CA SER A 582 -32.73 0.44 -28.31
C SER A 582 -33.35 0.67 -26.94
N GLY A 583 -32.60 1.31 -26.03
CA GLY A 583 -33.02 1.53 -24.64
C GLY A 583 -32.82 0.33 -23.72
N LEU A 584 -32.48 -0.86 -24.25
CA LEU A 584 -32.00 -1.99 -23.44
C LEU A 584 -30.48 -2.03 -23.43
N VAL A 585 -29.95 -2.66 -22.38
CA VAL A 585 -28.52 -2.84 -22.18
C VAL A 585 -28.05 -4.09 -22.91
N VAL A 586 -26.89 -4.00 -23.55
CA VAL A 586 -26.15 -5.14 -24.13
C VAL A 586 -24.81 -5.28 -23.45
N ALA A 587 -24.44 -6.52 -23.14
CA ALA A 587 -23.09 -6.84 -22.70
C ALA A 587 -22.18 -7.05 -23.92
N LEU A 588 -21.05 -6.35 -23.93
CA LEU A 588 -19.90 -6.58 -24.80
C LEU A 588 -18.80 -7.19 -23.93
N ASP A 589 -18.38 -8.41 -24.25
CA ASP A 589 -17.26 -9.05 -23.54
C ASP A 589 -15.94 -8.40 -23.95
N VAL A 590 -15.14 -8.01 -22.96
CA VAL A 590 -13.80 -7.44 -23.13
C VAL A 590 -12.80 -8.35 -22.44
N ASP A 591 -12.00 -9.04 -23.23
CA ASP A 591 -10.87 -9.86 -22.80
C ASP A 591 -9.57 -9.20 -23.27
N ALA A 592 -8.69 -8.87 -22.34
CA ALA A 592 -7.43 -8.19 -22.66
C ALA A 592 -6.28 -8.71 -21.81
N THR A 593 -5.10 -8.81 -22.43
CA THR A 593 -3.83 -9.03 -21.73
C THR A 593 -3.18 -7.70 -21.42
N LEU A 594 -2.77 -7.53 -20.16
CA LEU A 594 -2.08 -6.35 -19.66
C LEU A 594 -0.66 -6.74 -19.25
N GLU A 595 0.33 -5.97 -19.67
CA GLU A 595 1.74 -6.19 -19.30
C GLU A 595 2.27 -4.99 -18.53
N HIS A 596 3.06 -5.26 -17.50
CA HIS A 596 3.77 -4.29 -16.65
C HIS A 596 2.91 -3.19 -16.01
N VAL A 597 1.62 -3.47 -15.76
CA VAL A 597 0.71 -2.61 -14.98
C VAL A 597 0.88 -2.88 -13.48
N GLN A 598 1.23 -1.86 -12.68
CA GLN A 598 1.53 -2.02 -11.24
C GLN A 598 0.29 -2.38 -10.40
N ASP A 599 -0.78 -1.61 -10.53
CA ASP A 599 -2.04 -1.83 -9.80
C ASP A 599 -3.22 -1.76 -10.78
N PRO A 600 -3.48 -2.83 -11.54
CA PRO A 600 -4.49 -2.80 -12.59
C PRO A 600 -5.90 -2.63 -12.04
N GLN A 601 -6.18 -3.07 -10.81
CA GLN A 601 -7.53 -3.04 -10.23
C GLN A 601 -8.02 -1.62 -9.94
N SER A 602 -7.13 -0.72 -9.51
CA SER A 602 -7.50 0.67 -9.24
C SER A 602 -7.35 1.56 -10.48
N THR A 603 -6.33 1.30 -11.31
CA THR A 603 -5.92 2.20 -12.39
C THR A 603 -6.56 1.91 -13.73
N VAL A 604 -6.85 0.66 -14.10
CA VAL A 604 -7.33 0.35 -15.45
C VAL A 604 -8.81 0.72 -15.60
N LYS A 605 -9.14 1.43 -16.68
CA LYS A 605 -10.50 1.77 -17.10
C LYS A 605 -10.74 1.31 -18.53
N VAL A 606 -11.99 1.02 -18.87
CA VAL A 606 -12.41 0.76 -20.25
C VAL A 606 -13.16 1.98 -20.75
N GLN A 607 -12.74 2.53 -21.88
CA GLN A 607 -13.47 3.62 -22.53
C GLN A 607 -14.15 3.11 -23.78
N VAL A 608 -15.40 3.52 -23.94
CA VAL A 608 -16.23 3.29 -25.12
C VAL A 608 -16.54 4.66 -25.73
N LEU A 609 -16.10 4.89 -26.96
CA LEU A 609 -16.36 6.12 -27.71
C LEU A 609 -17.41 5.83 -28.79
N TYR A 610 -18.54 6.53 -28.68
CA TYR A 610 -19.68 6.40 -29.58
C TYR A 610 -19.54 7.30 -30.82
N PRO A 611 -20.27 7.03 -31.93
CA PRO A 611 -20.18 7.80 -33.17
C PRO A 611 -20.60 9.27 -33.04
N ASP A 612 -21.41 9.60 -32.03
CA ASP A 612 -21.88 10.95 -31.74
C ASP A 612 -20.84 11.79 -30.94
N GLY A 613 -19.68 11.19 -30.64
CA GLY A 613 -18.62 11.79 -29.84
C GLY A 613 -18.79 11.61 -28.33
N GLN A 614 -19.89 11.00 -27.86
CA GLN A 614 -20.02 10.66 -26.45
C GLN A 614 -19.02 9.57 -26.07
N ALA A 615 -18.39 9.72 -24.89
CA ALA A 615 -17.47 8.73 -24.36
C ALA A 615 -17.94 8.25 -22.98
N GLN A 616 -18.08 6.94 -22.83
CA GLN A 616 -18.43 6.30 -21.57
C GLN A 616 -17.18 5.65 -20.97
N MET A 617 -16.92 5.94 -19.70
CA MET A 617 -15.83 5.33 -18.94
C MET A 617 -16.36 4.31 -17.95
N ILE A 618 -15.89 3.08 -18.10
CA ILE A 618 -16.35 1.91 -17.35
C ILE A 618 -15.24 1.47 -16.41
N HIS A 619 -15.66 1.16 -15.19
CA HIS A 619 -14.80 0.70 -14.11
C HIS A 619 -14.90 -0.82 -14.01
N PRO A 620 -13.85 -1.57 -14.41
CA PRO A 620 -13.86 -3.02 -14.26
C PRO A 620 -13.93 -3.41 -12.79
N LYS A 621 -14.53 -4.57 -12.49
CA LYS A 621 -14.58 -5.04 -11.11
C LYS A 621 -13.21 -5.60 -10.73
N PRO A 622 -12.78 -5.47 -9.46
CA PRO A 622 -11.53 -6.09 -9.01
C PRO A 622 -11.46 -7.61 -9.26
N ALA A 623 -12.60 -8.30 -9.23
CA ALA A 623 -12.72 -9.73 -9.49
C ALA A 623 -12.51 -10.13 -10.97
N ASP A 624 -12.59 -9.18 -11.90
CA ASP A 624 -12.42 -9.40 -13.35
C ASP A 624 -10.94 -9.50 -13.75
N PHE A 625 -10.03 -9.11 -12.85
CA PHE A 625 -8.59 -9.18 -13.06
C PHE A 625 -8.02 -10.51 -12.57
N ARG A 626 -7.26 -11.16 -13.45
CA ARG A 626 -6.50 -12.39 -13.15
C ARG A 626 -5.01 -12.11 -13.26
N ASN A 627 -4.22 -12.79 -12.43
CA ASN A 627 -2.76 -12.68 -12.44
C ASN A 627 -2.14 -14.03 -12.86
N PRO A 628 -1.89 -14.25 -14.17
CA PRO A 628 -1.26 -15.46 -14.67
C PRO A 628 0.25 -15.55 -14.38
N GLY A 629 0.91 -14.46 -13.97
CA GLY A 629 2.35 -14.45 -13.70
C GLY A 629 2.90 -13.05 -13.42
N PRO A 630 4.15 -12.94 -12.92
CA PRO A 630 4.74 -11.67 -12.55
C PRO A 630 4.78 -10.71 -13.76
N GLY A 631 4.32 -9.47 -13.55
CA GLY A 631 4.27 -8.43 -14.58
C GLY A 631 3.21 -8.65 -15.66
N ARG A 632 2.36 -9.68 -15.57
CA ARG A 632 1.30 -9.97 -16.53
C ARG A 632 -0.05 -10.11 -15.84
N HIS A 633 -1.06 -9.46 -16.39
CA HIS A 633 -2.43 -9.54 -15.93
C HIS A 633 -3.36 -9.85 -17.11
N ARG A 634 -4.52 -10.43 -16.82
CA ARG A 634 -5.59 -10.59 -17.80
C ARG A 634 -6.87 -9.98 -17.24
N LEU A 635 -7.49 -9.11 -18.00
CA LEU A 635 -8.76 -8.49 -17.68
C LEU A 635 -9.85 -9.19 -18.49
N ILE A 636 -10.85 -9.77 -17.82
CA ILE A 636 -12.02 -10.38 -18.45
C ILE A 636 -13.26 -9.73 -17.83
N THR A 637 -13.80 -8.71 -18.50
CA THR A 637 -14.91 -7.90 -17.99
C THR A 637 -16.03 -7.79 -19.02
N GLN A 638 -17.26 -7.61 -18.55
CA GLN A 638 -18.39 -7.26 -19.41
C GLN A 638 -18.62 -5.76 -19.41
N VAL A 639 -18.67 -5.17 -20.59
CA VAL A 639 -18.96 -3.76 -20.83
C VAL A 639 -20.42 -3.61 -21.23
N TYR A 640 -21.18 -2.84 -20.46
CA TYR A 640 -22.61 -2.64 -20.70
C TYR A 640 -22.86 -1.40 -21.55
N LEU A 641 -23.38 -1.62 -22.76
CA LEU A 641 -23.72 -0.60 -23.76
C LEU A 641 -25.23 -0.35 -23.76
N SER A 642 -25.65 0.91 -23.79
CA SER A 642 -27.06 1.29 -23.98
C SER A 642 -27.14 2.58 -24.78
N HIS A 643 -27.96 2.59 -25.82
CA HIS A 643 -28.13 3.76 -26.68
C HIS A 643 -29.53 3.81 -27.30
N THR A 644 -29.94 5.01 -27.72
CA THR A 644 -31.11 5.23 -28.58
C THR A 644 -30.93 4.56 -29.95
N ALA A 645 -32.03 4.33 -30.65
CA ALA A 645 -32.03 3.65 -31.96
C ALA A 645 -31.18 4.39 -33.00
N TRP A 646 -30.46 3.63 -33.82
CA TRP A 646 -29.66 4.16 -34.94
C TRP A 646 -30.30 3.81 -36.29
N THR A 647 -30.06 4.65 -37.29
CA THR A 647 -30.53 4.45 -38.66
C THR A 647 -29.74 3.37 -39.39
N GLU A 648 -28.45 3.23 -39.08
CA GLU A 648 -27.54 2.26 -39.67
C GLU A 648 -26.56 1.68 -38.62
N PRO A 649 -25.95 0.51 -38.88
CA PRO A 649 -24.88 0.01 -38.03
C PRO A 649 -23.65 0.91 -38.08
N CYS A 650 -23.16 1.35 -36.93
CA CYS A 650 -21.98 2.20 -36.84
C CYS A 650 -20.89 1.57 -35.96
N GLN A 651 -19.65 2.03 -36.15
CA GLN A 651 -18.50 1.61 -35.34
C GLN A 651 -18.47 2.37 -34.02
N VAL A 652 -18.36 1.63 -32.93
CA VAL A 652 -17.98 2.14 -31.61
C VAL A 652 -16.53 1.76 -31.34
N GLU A 653 -15.78 2.66 -30.72
CA GLU A 653 -14.36 2.45 -30.43
C GLU A 653 -14.17 2.09 -28.95
N VAL A 654 -13.60 0.92 -28.69
CA VAL A 654 -13.30 0.42 -27.35
C VAL A 654 -11.79 0.49 -27.12
N ARG A 655 -11.36 1.07 -26.00
CA ARG A 655 -9.94 1.13 -25.63
C ARG A 655 -9.73 1.06 -24.13
N LEU A 656 -8.54 0.64 -23.72
CA LEU A 656 -8.13 0.58 -22.33
C LEU A 656 -7.31 1.81 -21.96
N LEU A 657 -7.62 2.36 -20.80
CA LEU A 657 -7.01 3.56 -20.23
C LEU A 657 -6.37 3.23 -18.87
N LEU A 658 -5.28 3.93 -18.53
CA LEU A 658 -4.76 4.04 -17.19
C LEU A 658 -5.25 5.35 -16.58
N ALA A 659 -6.04 5.26 -15.52
CA ALA A 659 -6.40 6.37 -14.67
C ALA A 659 -5.26 6.70 -13.71
N TYR A 660 -4.99 7.99 -13.53
CA TYR A 660 -4.02 8.47 -12.55
C TYR A 660 -4.61 9.57 -11.67
N ASN A 661 -3.99 9.75 -10.52
CA ASN A 661 -4.27 10.82 -9.58
C ASN A 661 -2.93 11.32 -9.03
N SER A 662 -2.57 12.57 -9.31
CA SER A 662 -1.31 13.18 -8.90
C SER A 662 -1.18 13.27 -7.37
N ASN A 663 -2.31 13.23 -6.64
CA ASN A 663 -2.35 13.24 -5.18
C ASN A 663 -2.06 11.88 -4.51
N SER A 664 -1.85 10.80 -5.29
CA SER A 664 -1.61 9.46 -4.74
C SER A 664 -0.15 9.20 -4.36
N ARG A 665 0.81 9.88 -5.01
CA ARG A 665 2.26 9.74 -4.75
C ARG A 665 2.83 10.86 -3.87
N ILE A 666 2.02 11.85 -3.52
CA ILE A 666 2.42 13.03 -2.74
C ILE A 666 1.54 13.11 -1.47
N PRO A 667 2.09 13.31 -0.26
CA PRO A 667 1.30 13.48 0.95
C PRO A 667 0.33 14.67 0.82
N LYS A 668 -0.95 14.46 1.12
CA LYS A 668 -1.97 15.53 1.09
C LYS A 668 -1.61 16.65 2.07
N SER A 669 -1.77 17.90 1.64
CA SER A 669 -1.94 19.03 2.55
C SER A 669 -3.44 19.30 2.78
N PRO A 670 -3.89 19.75 3.96
CA PRO A 670 -5.32 19.83 4.31
C PRO A 670 -6.16 20.92 3.59
N TRP A 671 -5.63 21.65 2.60
CA TRP A 671 -6.17 22.97 2.22
C TRP A 671 -6.59 23.15 0.74
N MET A 672 -6.64 22.09 -0.06
CA MET A 672 -7.02 22.19 -1.49
C MET A 672 -8.37 21.53 -1.78
N GLU A 673 -9.45 22.09 -1.27
CA GLU A 673 -10.80 21.96 -1.84
C GLU A 673 -11.24 23.37 -2.26
N GLY A 674 -11.14 23.69 -3.54
CA GLY A 674 -11.52 25.01 -4.04
C GLY A 674 -11.01 25.30 -5.44
N GLY A 675 -11.63 24.70 -6.45
CA GLY A 675 -11.43 25.07 -7.85
C GLY A 675 -12.41 24.32 -8.73
N GLU A 676 -13.22 25.06 -9.49
CA GLU A 676 -14.40 24.61 -10.25
C GLU A 676 -14.19 23.28 -10.99
N ILE A 677 -14.83 22.23 -10.47
CA ILE A 677 -14.93 20.91 -11.07
C ILE A 677 -16.11 20.94 -12.05
N SER A 678 -15.80 20.74 -13.33
CA SER A 678 -16.79 20.32 -14.33
C SER A 678 -17.48 19.05 -13.82
N THR A 679 -18.81 19.06 -13.84
CA THR A 679 -19.69 18.03 -13.26
C THR A 679 -19.40 16.62 -13.78
N GLN A 680 -18.53 15.88 -13.11
CA GLN A 680 -18.55 14.42 -13.00
C GLN A 680 -18.26 14.06 -11.54
N ALA A 681 -19.31 13.68 -10.82
CA ALA A 681 -19.21 13.29 -9.42
C ALA A 681 -18.61 11.86 -9.28
N GLU A 682 -17.91 11.66 -8.16
CA GLU A 682 -17.62 10.38 -7.47
C GLU A 682 -16.45 9.47 -7.86
N THR A 683 -15.47 9.90 -8.66
CA THR A 683 -14.17 9.18 -8.66
C THR A 683 -13.02 10.16 -8.63
N GLY A 684 -12.10 10.01 -7.66
CA GLY A 684 -10.91 10.85 -7.52
C GLY A 684 -9.87 10.58 -8.61
N ILE A 685 -10.27 10.59 -9.87
CA ILE A 685 -9.42 10.39 -11.06
C ILE A 685 -9.11 11.77 -11.62
N GLU A 686 -7.83 12.11 -11.71
CA GLU A 686 -7.39 13.42 -12.23
C GLU A 686 -7.23 13.40 -13.75
N GLY A 687 -6.80 12.28 -14.31
CA GLY A 687 -6.65 12.12 -15.76
C GLY A 687 -6.55 10.66 -16.19
N THR A 688 -6.50 10.45 -17.50
CA THR A 688 -6.40 9.11 -18.10
C THR A 688 -5.41 9.07 -19.27
N ILE A 689 -4.77 7.91 -19.47
CA ILE A 689 -3.76 7.67 -20.50
C ILE A 689 -4.15 6.41 -21.28
N PRO A 690 -4.37 6.48 -22.61
CA PRO A 690 -4.60 5.28 -23.40
C PRO A 690 -3.32 4.44 -23.48
N PHE A 691 -3.44 3.15 -23.19
CA PHE A 691 -2.31 2.20 -23.20
C PHE A 691 -2.59 0.93 -23.99
N SER A 692 -3.77 0.84 -24.62
CA SER A 692 -4.06 -0.12 -25.68
C SER A 692 -4.30 0.59 -27.02
N LYS A 693 -4.12 -0.15 -28.12
CA LYS A 693 -4.75 0.23 -29.39
C LYS A 693 -6.28 0.15 -29.21
N SER A 694 -6.98 0.98 -29.96
CA SER A 694 -8.43 0.94 -29.96
C SER A 694 -8.96 -0.13 -30.91
N VAL A 695 -10.07 -0.73 -30.52
CA VAL A 695 -10.78 -1.75 -31.28
C VAL A 695 -12.13 -1.20 -31.70
N LYS A 696 -12.46 -1.38 -32.97
CA LYS A 696 -13.74 -0.93 -33.53
C LYS A 696 -14.75 -2.07 -33.51
N VAL A 697 -15.93 -1.81 -32.98
CA VAL A 697 -17.02 -2.78 -32.86
C VAL A 697 -18.25 -2.23 -33.57
N TYR A 698 -18.78 -2.98 -34.53
CA TYR A 698 -20.03 -2.62 -35.18
C TYR A 698 -21.21 -2.92 -34.27
N ILE A 699 -22.03 -1.90 -33.97
CA ILE A 699 -23.25 -2.07 -33.19
C ILE A 699 -24.46 -1.48 -33.91
N MET A 700 -25.65 -2.03 -33.65
CA MET A 700 -26.91 -1.58 -34.24
C MET A 700 -28.04 -1.66 -33.20
N PRO A 701 -28.28 -0.57 -32.44
CA PRO A 701 -29.47 -0.42 -31.62
C PRO A 701 -30.71 -0.23 -32.51
N LYS A 702 -31.65 -1.17 -32.46
CA LYS A 702 -32.89 -1.20 -33.25
C LYS A 702 -34.10 -0.78 -32.41
N PRO A 703 -35.06 -0.03 -32.96
CA PRO A 703 -36.30 0.27 -32.26
C PRO A 703 -37.06 -1.03 -31.92
N THR A 704 -37.80 -1.01 -30.80
CA THR A 704 -38.69 -2.10 -30.40
C THR A 704 -39.70 -2.35 -31.52
N ARG A 705 -39.73 -3.57 -32.08
CA ARG A 705 -40.79 -3.96 -33.00
C ARG A 705 -42.11 -3.93 -32.21
N ARG A 706 -43.00 -3.02 -32.59
CA ARG A 706 -44.38 -2.96 -32.07
C ARG A 706 -45.18 -4.16 -32.55
#